data_AF-A0AB33BN26-F1
#
_entry.id   AF-A0AB33BN26-F1
#
_cell.length_a   1.000
_cell.length_b   1.000
_cell.length_c   1.000
_cell.angle_alpha   90.00
_cell.angle_beta   90.00
_cell.angle_gamma   90.00
#
_symmetry.space_group_name_H-M   'P 1'
#
loop_
_entity.id
_entity.type
_entity.pdbx_description
1 polymer ?
#
loop_
_entity_poly.entity_id
_entity_poly.type
_entity_poly.pdbx_seq_one_letter_code
_entity_poly.pdbx_strand_id
1 'polypeptide(L)'
;MATNWNAVLANITNSADILAILRKVLGLLDGKVDLTKIDEIIQDITNMETDVKSALINVSSALTNFNAESQEAIQQVIAAGLMEGFATEAELLATRPTVLKKYSKAEDTDVIWFWNKPEGAPDGNYWTSTGLSELAQSKIYTDQKTIEVNSHIEDVADRTKNLSSIIEEALFVKVDVNDQVVEFTDINGGLHLTNLPKTVQDSFLELDGAKSVTTVNRTTVTHIFSDNNENVIAYLKSDGNLVLIGLDGSVQSEFAKLNLSDDEIREKTKSLEASNNLSDITHIFSDSAENVVAYIKNDGGLFLVGLTGSLQSNFTALVNRATALEQNLQKLRDEVAVDEILIQKDLVPQNYSIDAVQALSIKCDYPSNIQGFFPDSPYRLSDSPTHPCVIELARPLRGYKYLMVQTPYYENNPLEENPCIYGSNDMATWTMFKDMPQPLDEPPTWDESLEGKSGYLSDPWWTYDHITKELYCCYRKAYTVGPNQYNPTDIMQLLYRKTSNGIHWSKPQKLFGDIENGVDPIISPAIIYDFKNKVWCMFYFKSVRSFAMRTNPDFRNPNGWSAPIDLGYESWIAANNPPQLGWHLDVRYIGDRLFAMINDSTNAKLYLAYADKDDFTKWTFTSSSVLNTPPPRNSCYKGSMIAVPVDSTQMKLHVIWTDAGGYRRLFNAKTFPISIV
;
A
#
# COMPACT_ATOMS: atom_id res chain seq x y z
N MET A 1 -1.12 16.60 -37.48
CA MET A 1 -1.99 17.62 -38.09
C MET A 1 -3.43 17.13 -37.99
N ALA A 2 -4.30 17.83 -37.26
CA ALA A 2 -5.71 17.45 -37.18
C ALA A 2 -6.37 17.73 -38.55
N THR A 3 -6.87 16.69 -39.21
CA THR A 3 -7.59 16.84 -40.47
C THR A 3 -8.95 17.45 -40.17
N ASN A 4 -9.29 18.58 -40.79
CA ASN A 4 -10.59 19.22 -40.62
C ASN A 4 -11.66 18.42 -41.38
N TRP A 5 -12.26 17.45 -40.70
CA TRP A 5 -13.26 16.54 -41.26
C TRP A 5 -14.49 17.26 -41.80
N ASN A 6 -14.87 18.41 -41.24
CA ASN A 6 -16.01 19.18 -41.72
C ASN A 6 -15.78 19.71 -43.15
N ALA A 7 -14.54 20.08 -43.49
CA ALA A 7 -14.19 20.52 -44.85
C ALA A 7 -14.11 19.36 -45.85
N VAL A 8 -13.76 18.16 -45.38
CA VAL A 8 -13.71 16.95 -46.21
C VAL A 8 -15.13 16.45 -46.52
N LEU A 9 -16.00 16.42 -45.52
CA LEU A 9 -17.39 15.97 -45.65
C LEU A 9 -18.23 16.92 -46.52
N ALA A 10 -17.97 18.24 -46.47
CA ALA A 10 -18.68 19.23 -47.26
C ALA A 10 -18.42 19.14 -48.79
N ASN A 11 -17.37 18.43 -49.22
CA ASN A 11 -16.99 18.29 -50.62
C ASN A 11 -17.34 16.91 -51.23
N ILE A 12 -18.09 16.08 -50.49
CA ILE A 12 -18.55 14.78 -51.00
C ILE A 12 -19.71 15.02 -51.96
N THR A 13 -19.53 14.66 -53.23
CA THR A 13 -20.55 14.88 -54.27
C THR A 13 -21.00 13.62 -54.98
N ASN A 14 -20.30 12.50 -54.77
CA ASN A 14 -20.61 11.22 -55.40
C ASN A 14 -20.19 10.02 -54.53
N SER A 15 -20.66 8.84 -54.91
CA SER A 15 -20.38 7.57 -54.19
C SER A 15 -18.91 7.14 -54.26
N ALA A 16 -18.14 7.61 -55.24
CA ALA A 16 -16.70 7.33 -55.32
C ALA A 16 -15.91 8.11 -54.27
N ASP A 17 -16.32 9.34 -53.95
CA ASP A 17 -15.73 10.14 -52.86
C ASP A 17 -15.97 9.47 -51.49
N ILE A 18 -17.17 8.93 -51.27
CA ILE A 18 -17.53 8.16 -50.08
C ILE A 18 -16.63 6.91 -49.97
N LEU A 19 -16.46 6.17 -51.06
CA LEU A 19 -15.64 4.97 -51.08
C LEU A 19 -14.15 5.27 -50.79
N ALA A 20 -13.63 6.39 -51.29
CA ALA A 20 -12.26 6.82 -51.03
C ALA A 20 -12.02 7.18 -49.56
N ILE A 21 -13.00 7.84 -48.91
CA ILE A 21 -12.96 8.14 -47.47
C ILE A 21 -13.08 6.86 -46.65
N LEU A 22 -14.01 5.97 -46.98
CA LEU A 22 -14.16 4.69 -46.29
C LEU A 22 -12.89 3.85 -46.36
N ARG A 23 -12.21 3.78 -47.50
CA ARG A 23 -10.91 3.08 -47.61
C ARG A 23 -9.83 3.71 -46.73
N LYS A 24 -9.82 5.03 -46.62
CA LYS A 24 -8.86 5.75 -45.77
C LYS A 24 -9.16 5.56 -44.27
N VAL A 25 -10.43 5.49 -43.89
CA VAL A 25 -10.86 5.18 -42.52
C VAL A 25 -10.60 3.72 -42.18
N LEU A 26 -10.86 2.79 -43.10
CA LEU A 26 -10.57 1.36 -42.93
C LEU A 26 -9.06 1.13 -42.71
N GLY A 27 -8.20 1.78 -43.50
CA GLY A 27 -6.75 1.72 -43.30
C GLY A 27 -6.25 2.37 -42.01
N LEU A 28 -7.04 3.25 -41.39
CA LEU A 28 -6.77 3.80 -40.05
C LEU A 28 -7.32 2.90 -38.91
N LEU A 29 -8.28 2.03 -39.21
CA LEU A 29 -8.84 1.04 -38.29
C LEU A 29 -8.00 -0.24 -38.24
N ASP A 30 -7.38 -0.64 -39.36
CA ASP A 30 -6.47 -1.79 -39.45
C ASP A 30 -5.21 -1.65 -38.57
N GLY A 31 -4.89 -0.42 -38.14
CA GLY A 31 -3.82 -0.12 -37.17
C GLY A 31 -4.29 0.07 -35.72
N LYS A 32 -5.57 -0.18 -35.40
CA LYS A 32 -6.12 -0.03 -34.03
C LYS A 32 -6.46 -1.34 -33.34
N VAL A 33 -6.43 -2.47 -34.04
CA VAL A 33 -6.37 -3.79 -33.39
C VAL A 33 -4.90 -4.02 -33.05
N ASP A 34 -4.56 -3.80 -31.79
CA ASP A 34 -3.20 -3.93 -31.27
C ASP A 34 -2.82 -5.41 -31.17
N LEU A 35 -2.58 -6.07 -32.31
CA LEU A 35 -2.13 -7.46 -32.40
C LEU A 35 -0.86 -7.69 -31.56
N THR A 36 -0.05 -6.64 -31.37
CA THR A 36 1.10 -6.60 -30.46
C THR A 36 0.72 -6.94 -29.03
N LYS A 37 -0.40 -6.43 -28.50
CA LYS A 37 -0.84 -6.76 -27.14
C LYS A 37 -1.32 -8.19 -27.01
N ILE A 38 -1.92 -8.75 -28.06
CA ILE A 38 -2.33 -10.16 -28.06
C ILE A 38 -1.07 -11.04 -28.05
N ASP A 39 -0.06 -10.70 -28.86
CA ASP A 39 1.22 -11.41 -28.88
C ASP A 39 1.99 -11.26 -27.55
N GLU A 40 1.96 -10.08 -26.92
CA GLU A 40 2.51 -9.84 -25.57
C GLU A 40 1.80 -10.69 -24.52
N ILE A 41 0.46 -10.77 -24.55
CA ILE A 41 -0.31 -11.62 -23.63
C ILE A 41 0.00 -13.11 -23.85
N ILE A 42 0.10 -13.57 -25.10
CA ILE A 42 0.48 -14.95 -25.42
C ILE A 42 1.89 -15.26 -24.90
N GLN A 43 2.82 -14.30 -25.03
CA GLN A 43 4.18 -14.43 -24.51
C GLN A 43 4.19 -14.49 -22.99
N ASP A 44 3.40 -13.66 -22.31
CA ASP A 44 3.25 -13.66 -20.85
C ASP A 44 2.64 -14.97 -20.33
N ILE A 45 1.63 -15.51 -21.01
CA ILE A 45 1.05 -16.82 -20.69
C ILE A 45 2.08 -17.94 -20.84
N THR A 46 2.90 -17.89 -21.91
CA THR A 46 3.96 -18.88 -22.15
C THR A 46 5.06 -18.80 -21.09
N ASN A 47 5.41 -17.59 -20.66
CA ASN A 47 6.37 -17.36 -19.57
C ASN A 47 5.80 -17.89 -18.24
N MET A 48 4.52 -17.64 -17.96
CA MET A 48 3.83 -18.14 -16.78
C MET A 48 3.78 -19.67 -16.74
N GLU A 49 3.51 -20.32 -17.87
CA GLU A 49 3.57 -21.79 -17.99
C GLU A 49 4.97 -22.33 -17.64
N THR A 50 6.01 -21.63 -18.09
CA THR A 50 7.41 -22.00 -17.82
C THR A 50 7.78 -21.82 -16.35
N ASP A 51 7.36 -20.72 -15.73
CA ASP A 51 7.58 -20.45 -14.31
C ASP A 51 6.86 -21.47 -13.43
N VAL A 52 5.60 -21.82 -13.76
CA VAL A 52 4.83 -22.84 -13.06
C VAL A 52 5.49 -24.21 -13.17
N LYS A 53 5.95 -24.61 -14.37
CA LYS A 53 6.70 -25.88 -14.56
C LYS A 53 7.98 -25.91 -13.72
N SER A 54 8.72 -24.80 -13.68
CA SER A 54 9.95 -24.69 -12.90
C SER A 54 9.69 -24.78 -11.40
N ALA A 55 8.64 -24.08 -10.93
CA ALA A 55 8.20 -24.18 -9.54
C ALA A 55 7.78 -25.61 -9.17
N LEU A 56 7.06 -26.30 -10.04
CA LEU A 56 6.64 -27.68 -9.81
C LEU A 56 7.84 -28.64 -9.72
N ILE A 57 8.86 -28.46 -10.56
CA ILE A 57 10.11 -29.22 -10.49
C ILE A 57 10.86 -28.95 -9.17
N ASN A 58 10.92 -27.69 -8.73
CA ASN A 58 11.55 -27.33 -7.46
C ASN A 58 10.83 -27.96 -6.27
N VAL A 59 9.49 -27.93 -6.27
CA VAL A 59 8.67 -28.58 -5.23
C VAL A 59 8.88 -30.09 -5.24
N SER A 60 8.88 -30.73 -6.41
CA SER A 60 9.14 -32.18 -6.53
C SER A 60 10.54 -32.56 -6.04
N SER A 61 11.55 -31.72 -6.32
CA SER A 61 12.92 -31.94 -5.86
C SER A 61 13.04 -31.75 -4.35
N ALA A 62 12.45 -30.70 -3.80
CA ALA A 62 12.39 -30.46 -2.37
C ALA A 62 11.69 -31.61 -1.63
N LEU A 63 10.60 -32.14 -2.18
CA LEU A 63 9.89 -33.28 -1.60
C LEU A 63 10.74 -34.55 -1.64
N THR A 64 11.50 -34.77 -2.72
CA THR A 64 12.41 -35.91 -2.84
C THR A 64 13.55 -35.81 -1.81
N ASN A 65 14.13 -34.62 -1.66
CA ASN A 65 15.19 -34.37 -0.67
C ASN A 65 14.66 -34.52 0.76
N PHE A 66 13.48 -33.95 1.07
CA PHE A 66 12.84 -34.13 2.37
C PHE A 66 12.59 -35.61 2.69
N ASN A 67 12.13 -36.39 1.71
CA ASN A 67 11.93 -37.83 1.91
C ASN A 67 13.27 -38.54 2.17
N ALA A 68 14.34 -38.21 1.43
CA ALA A 68 15.65 -38.80 1.64
C ALA A 68 16.23 -38.45 3.03
N GLU A 69 16.19 -37.17 3.41
CA GLU A 69 16.66 -36.67 4.71
C GLU A 69 15.82 -37.26 5.86
N SER A 70 14.50 -37.36 5.69
CA SER A 70 13.61 -37.98 6.67
C SER A 70 13.94 -39.47 6.86
N GLN A 71 14.18 -40.22 5.78
CA GLN A 71 14.57 -41.62 5.85
C GLN A 71 15.93 -41.79 6.55
N GLU A 72 16.91 -40.92 6.25
CA GLU A 72 18.22 -40.96 6.89
C GLU A 72 18.14 -40.61 8.39
N ALA A 73 17.35 -39.60 8.75
CA ALA A 73 17.08 -39.23 10.14
C ALA A 73 16.37 -40.36 10.91
N ILE A 74 15.38 -41.02 10.30
CA ILE A 74 14.69 -42.19 10.88
C ILE A 74 15.69 -43.33 11.11
N GLN A 75 16.58 -43.62 10.15
CA GLN A 75 17.61 -44.65 10.32
C GLN A 75 18.59 -44.31 11.44
N GLN A 76 18.98 -43.04 11.59
CA GLN A 76 19.85 -42.60 12.69
C GLN A 76 19.17 -42.74 14.06
N VAL A 77 17.87 -42.43 14.16
CA VAL A 77 17.09 -42.58 15.41
C VAL A 77 16.87 -44.05 15.79
N ILE A 78 16.64 -44.92 14.81
CA ILE A 78 16.57 -46.37 15.00
C ILE A 78 17.93 -46.91 15.45
N ALA A 79 19.03 -46.51 14.81
CA ALA A 79 20.39 -46.94 15.15
C ALA A 79 20.82 -46.48 16.57
N ALA A 80 20.29 -45.35 17.05
CA ALA A 80 20.51 -44.85 18.41
C ALA A 80 19.66 -45.57 19.48
N GLY A 81 18.75 -46.49 19.09
CA GLY A 81 17.86 -47.21 20.01
C GLY A 81 16.79 -46.33 20.69
N LEU A 82 16.55 -45.12 20.14
CA LEU A 82 15.64 -44.12 20.71
C LEU A 82 14.19 -44.27 20.23
N MET A 83 13.94 -45.18 19.27
CA MET A 83 12.62 -45.60 18.81
C MET A 83 12.51 -47.13 18.77
N GLU A 84 11.42 -47.66 19.32
CA GLU A 84 11.05 -49.08 19.28
C GLU A 84 9.59 -49.19 18.85
N GLY A 85 9.30 -50.11 17.92
CA GLY A 85 7.94 -50.39 17.45
C GLY A 85 7.33 -51.56 18.22
N PHE A 86 6.07 -51.44 18.59
CA PHE A 86 5.26 -52.48 19.22
C PHE A 86 4.11 -52.86 18.30
N ALA A 87 3.78 -54.14 18.20
CA ALA A 87 2.72 -54.59 17.31
C ALA A 87 1.35 -54.07 17.76
N THR A 88 1.17 -53.86 19.07
CA THR A 88 -0.06 -53.25 19.61
C THR A 88 0.21 -52.15 20.66
N GLU A 89 -0.72 -51.21 20.79
CA GLU A 89 -0.71 -50.20 21.85
C GLU A 89 -0.68 -50.84 23.25
N ALA A 90 -1.40 -51.95 23.41
CA ALA A 90 -1.41 -52.70 24.67
C ALA A 90 -0.03 -53.27 25.04
N GLU A 91 0.73 -53.76 24.06
CA GLU A 91 2.11 -54.23 24.26
C GLU A 91 3.04 -53.07 24.63
N LEU A 92 2.93 -51.93 23.94
CA LEU A 92 3.70 -50.72 24.26
C LEU A 92 3.46 -50.28 25.70
N LEU A 93 2.18 -50.14 26.09
CA LEU A 93 1.78 -49.70 27.42
C LEU A 93 2.12 -50.70 28.53
N ALA A 94 2.42 -51.96 28.21
CA ALA A 94 2.93 -52.95 29.14
C ALA A 94 4.43 -52.78 29.45
N THR A 95 5.19 -52.09 28.59
CA THR A 95 6.63 -51.91 28.76
C THR A 95 7.01 -50.81 29.74
N ARG A 96 8.18 -50.93 30.37
CA ARG A 96 8.77 -49.95 31.29
C ARG A 96 10.23 -49.68 30.89
N PRO A 97 10.49 -48.73 29.98
CA PRO A 97 11.85 -48.36 29.58
C PRO A 97 12.71 -47.96 30.78
N THR A 98 13.98 -48.37 30.77
CA THR A 98 14.98 -48.02 31.81
C THR A 98 15.60 -46.64 31.59
N VAL A 99 15.44 -46.06 30.41
CA VAL A 99 15.89 -44.71 30.07
C VAL A 99 14.89 -43.66 30.56
N LEU A 100 15.38 -42.45 30.88
CA LEU A 100 14.54 -41.35 31.36
C LEU A 100 13.52 -40.87 30.30
N LYS A 101 13.91 -40.92 29.02
CA LYS A 101 13.09 -40.47 27.89
C LYS A 101 13.18 -41.45 26.73
N LYS A 102 12.04 -41.79 26.11
CA LYS A 102 11.98 -42.67 24.93
C LYS A 102 10.73 -42.40 24.09
N TYR A 103 10.84 -42.49 22.76
CA TYR A 103 9.68 -42.52 21.88
C TYR A 103 9.42 -43.97 21.42
N SER A 104 8.16 -44.34 21.25
CA SER A 104 7.79 -45.66 20.74
C SER A 104 6.49 -45.58 19.95
N LYS A 105 6.34 -46.45 18.94
CA LYS A 105 5.17 -46.46 18.06
C LYS A 105 4.34 -47.72 18.31
N ALA A 106 3.02 -47.56 18.41
CA ALA A 106 2.08 -48.66 18.35
C ALA A 106 1.60 -48.84 16.91
N GLU A 107 1.91 -49.97 16.27
CA GLU A 107 1.62 -50.19 14.84
C GLU A 107 0.14 -50.47 14.54
N ASP A 108 -0.66 -50.85 15.54
CA ASP A 108 -2.10 -51.07 15.40
C ASP A 108 -2.93 -49.77 15.38
N THR A 109 -2.44 -48.73 16.04
CA THR A 109 -3.08 -47.40 16.08
C THR A 109 -2.33 -46.33 15.31
N ASP A 110 -1.11 -46.62 14.86
CA ASP A 110 -0.14 -45.69 14.27
C ASP A 110 0.17 -44.47 15.17
N VAL A 111 -0.10 -44.58 16.47
CA VAL A 111 0.12 -43.51 17.45
C VAL A 111 1.53 -43.59 18.03
N ILE A 112 2.19 -42.44 18.11
CA ILE A 112 3.47 -42.30 18.81
C ILE A 112 3.20 -42.03 20.29
N TRP A 113 3.95 -42.71 21.14
CA TRP A 113 3.93 -42.58 22.58
C TRP A 113 5.29 -42.09 23.07
N PHE A 114 5.27 -41.17 24.02
CA PHE A 114 6.45 -40.60 24.66
C PHE A 114 6.54 -41.03 26.12
N TRP A 115 7.61 -41.73 26.46
CA TRP A 115 7.96 -42.09 27.83
C TRP A 115 8.77 -40.96 28.46
N ASN A 116 8.33 -40.46 29.60
CA ASN A 116 9.01 -39.37 30.33
C ASN A 116 9.04 -39.65 31.84
N LYS A 117 10.02 -40.44 32.31
CA LYS A 117 10.19 -40.73 33.74
C LYS A 117 11.07 -39.65 34.38
N PRO A 118 10.56 -38.86 35.35
CA PRO A 118 11.38 -37.90 36.08
C PRO A 118 12.50 -38.61 36.87
N GLU A 119 13.67 -37.97 36.96
CA GLU A 119 14.82 -38.53 37.67
C GLU A 119 14.50 -38.74 39.16
N GLY A 120 14.81 -39.94 39.69
CA GLY A 120 14.50 -40.31 41.07
C GLY A 120 13.03 -40.67 41.36
N ALA A 121 12.15 -40.66 40.35
CA ALA A 121 10.77 -41.08 40.52
C ALA A 121 10.63 -42.61 40.73
N PRO A 122 9.64 -43.07 41.53
CA PRO A 122 9.40 -44.49 41.76
C PRO A 122 9.05 -45.23 40.45
N ASP A 123 9.05 -46.55 40.48
CA ASP A 123 8.62 -47.33 39.32
C ASP A 123 7.12 -47.14 39.07
N GLY A 124 6.78 -46.79 37.82
CA GLY A 124 5.45 -46.37 37.42
C GLY A 124 5.30 -46.32 35.90
N ASN A 125 4.11 -45.99 35.41
CA ASN A 125 3.86 -45.78 33.97
C ASN A 125 4.00 -44.29 33.63
N TYR A 126 4.88 -43.97 32.68
CA TYR A 126 5.17 -42.61 32.25
C TYR A 126 4.94 -42.40 30.74
N TRP A 127 4.16 -43.28 30.10
CA TRP A 127 3.77 -43.13 28.70
C TRP A 127 2.73 -42.01 28.53
N THR A 128 2.95 -41.14 27.55
CA THR A 128 2.04 -40.07 27.14
C THR A 128 1.81 -40.19 25.64
N SER A 129 0.55 -40.29 25.20
CA SER A 129 0.22 -40.30 23.77
C SER A 129 0.47 -38.92 23.16
N THR A 130 1.05 -38.86 21.96
CA THR A 130 1.25 -37.59 21.24
C THR A 130 0.02 -37.17 20.42
N GLY A 131 -1.06 -37.96 20.39
CA GLY A 131 -2.29 -37.66 19.64
C GLY A 131 -2.42 -38.43 18.33
N LEU A 132 -2.99 -37.80 17.29
CA LEU A 132 -3.30 -38.41 16.00
C LEU A 132 -2.06 -38.94 15.27
N SER A 133 -2.19 -40.07 14.56
CA SER A 133 -1.12 -40.60 13.70
C SER A 133 -0.73 -39.64 12.58
N GLU A 134 0.50 -39.74 12.08
CA GLU A 134 1.01 -38.94 10.96
C GLU A 134 0.14 -39.13 9.70
N LEU A 135 -0.37 -40.34 9.49
CA LEU A 135 -1.31 -40.67 8.43
C LEU A 135 -2.65 -39.95 8.59
N ALA A 136 -3.21 -39.90 9.80
CA ALA A 136 -4.46 -39.20 10.07
C ALA A 136 -4.30 -37.68 9.88
N GLN A 137 -3.18 -37.11 10.30
CA GLN A 137 -2.86 -35.69 10.09
C GLN A 137 -2.67 -35.36 8.60
N SER A 138 -1.94 -36.21 7.86
CA SER A 138 -1.77 -36.06 6.41
C SER A 138 -3.09 -36.15 5.66
N LYS A 139 -3.96 -37.11 6.01
CA LYS A 139 -5.27 -37.26 5.40
C LYS A 139 -6.15 -36.02 5.62
N ILE A 140 -6.17 -35.48 6.84
CA ILE A 140 -6.91 -34.25 7.14
C ILE A 140 -6.40 -33.07 6.30
N TYR A 141 -5.07 -32.91 6.20
CA TYR A 141 -4.47 -31.85 5.39
C TYR A 141 -4.78 -32.01 3.89
N THR A 142 -4.65 -33.21 3.34
CA THR A 142 -4.93 -33.50 1.93
C THR A 142 -6.41 -33.34 1.60
N ASP A 143 -7.31 -33.79 2.48
CA ASP A 143 -8.76 -33.61 2.32
C ASP A 143 -9.12 -32.12 2.32
N GLN A 144 -8.54 -31.31 3.22
CA GLN A 144 -8.70 -29.85 3.25
C GLN A 144 -8.21 -29.18 1.96
N LYS A 145 -7.02 -29.56 1.47
CA LYS A 145 -6.46 -28.97 0.24
C LYS A 145 -7.21 -29.38 -1.03
N THR A 146 -7.75 -30.60 -1.06
CA THR A 146 -8.57 -31.07 -2.19
C THR A 146 -9.89 -30.30 -2.29
N ILE A 147 -10.50 -29.94 -1.16
CA ILE A 147 -11.71 -29.09 -1.13
C ILE A 147 -11.40 -27.68 -1.66
N GLU A 148 -10.27 -27.08 -1.26
CA GLU A 148 -9.85 -25.76 -1.76
C GLU A 148 -9.64 -25.76 -3.28
N VAL A 149 -8.94 -26.76 -3.82
CA VAL A 149 -8.66 -26.88 -5.26
C VAL A 149 -9.94 -27.10 -6.08
N ASN A 150 -10.85 -27.97 -5.63
CA ASN A 150 -12.11 -28.21 -6.33
C ASN A 150 -12.99 -26.95 -6.37
N SER A 151 -13.01 -26.17 -5.28
CA SER A 151 -13.75 -24.90 -5.27
C SER A 151 -13.21 -23.88 -6.28
N HIS A 152 -11.89 -23.84 -6.47
CA HIS A 152 -11.25 -22.99 -7.47
C HIS A 152 -11.53 -23.44 -8.91
N ILE A 153 -11.59 -24.76 -9.16
CA ILE A 153 -11.88 -25.30 -10.49
C ILE A 153 -13.34 -24.99 -10.90
N GLU A 154 -14.28 -25.09 -9.96
CA GLU A 154 -15.69 -24.74 -10.20
C GLU A 154 -15.86 -23.24 -10.49
N ASP A 155 -15.18 -22.36 -9.73
CA ASP A 155 -15.20 -20.90 -9.97
C ASP A 155 -14.64 -20.53 -11.36
N VAL A 156 -13.52 -21.12 -11.75
CA VAL A 156 -12.90 -20.87 -13.07
C VAL A 156 -13.79 -21.38 -14.22
N ALA A 157 -14.48 -22.51 -14.04
CA ALA A 157 -15.37 -23.08 -15.04
C ALA A 157 -16.61 -22.19 -15.29
N ASP A 158 -17.22 -21.66 -14.23
CA ASP A 158 -18.37 -20.76 -14.34
C ASP A 158 -17.97 -19.40 -14.93
N ARG A 159 -16.78 -18.88 -14.58
CA ARG A 159 -16.23 -17.65 -15.17
C ARG A 159 -15.98 -17.78 -16.67
N THR A 160 -15.42 -18.92 -17.10
CA THR A 160 -15.13 -19.18 -18.53
C THR A 160 -16.41 -19.25 -19.36
N LYS A 161 -17.47 -19.86 -18.82
CA LYS A 161 -18.74 -20.06 -19.51
C LYS A 161 -19.51 -18.75 -19.71
N ASN A 162 -19.50 -17.85 -18.72
CA ASN A 162 -20.11 -16.52 -18.82
C ASN A 162 -19.36 -15.58 -19.78
N LEU A 163 -18.03 -15.68 -19.87
CA LEU A 163 -17.24 -14.88 -20.81
C LEU A 163 -17.55 -15.26 -22.27
N SER A 164 -17.65 -16.57 -22.55
CA SER A 164 -17.84 -17.07 -23.92
C SER A 164 -19.18 -16.68 -24.56
N SER A 165 -20.27 -16.56 -23.81
CA SER A 165 -21.58 -16.16 -24.37
C SER A 165 -21.69 -14.66 -24.66
N ILE A 166 -20.90 -13.81 -23.98
CA ILE A 166 -20.92 -12.35 -24.14
C ILE A 166 -19.98 -11.91 -25.27
N ILE A 167 -18.90 -12.66 -25.54
CA ILE A 167 -17.89 -12.34 -26.56
C ILE A 167 -18.41 -12.55 -28.00
N GLU A 168 -19.40 -13.41 -28.23
CA GLU A 168 -19.91 -13.68 -29.60
C GLU A 168 -20.71 -12.50 -30.22
N GLU A 169 -21.16 -11.53 -29.42
CA GLU A 169 -21.98 -10.39 -29.89
C GLU A 169 -21.35 -9.00 -29.63
N ALA A 170 -20.16 -8.95 -29.01
CA ALA A 170 -19.50 -7.73 -28.57
C ALA A 170 -18.27 -7.36 -29.42
N LEU A 171 -18.16 -6.08 -29.82
CA LEU A 171 -16.98 -5.51 -30.48
C LEU A 171 -15.85 -5.16 -29.49
N PHE A 172 -16.21 -4.78 -28.26
CA PHE A 172 -15.27 -4.47 -27.17
C PHE A 172 -15.88 -4.88 -25.84
N VAL A 173 -15.09 -5.52 -24.98
CA VAL A 173 -15.51 -5.99 -23.64
C VAL A 173 -14.50 -5.51 -22.62
N LYS A 174 -14.99 -4.98 -21.49
CA LYS A 174 -14.19 -4.57 -20.35
C LYS A 174 -14.71 -5.28 -19.12
N VAL A 175 -13.79 -5.88 -18.37
CA VAL A 175 -14.07 -6.65 -17.18
C VAL A 175 -13.51 -5.97 -15.92
N ASP A 176 -14.08 -6.26 -14.76
CA ASP A 176 -13.51 -5.85 -13.47
C ASP A 176 -12.35 -6.75 -13.04
N VAL A 177 -11.83 -6.50 -11.83
CA VAL A 177 -10.73 -7.27 -11.22
C VAL A 177 -11.09 -8.74 -10.93
N ASN A 178 -12.36 -9.12 -11.07
CA ASN A 178 -12.86 -10.49 -10.92
C ASN A 178 -13.26 -11.10 -12.28
N ASP A 179 -12.85 -10.48 -13.39
CA ASP A 179 -13.21 -10.81 -14.77
C ASP A 179 -14.74 -10.77 -15.06
N GLN A 180 -15.52 -10.04 -14.28
CA GLN A 180 -16.94 -9.79 -14.58
C GLN A 180 -17.05 -8.66 -15.61
N VAL A 181 -17.81 -8.88 -16.69
CA VAL A 181 -18.04 -7.84 -17.71
C VAL A 181 -18.74 -6.65 -17.06
N VAL A 182 -18.06 -5.52 -16.98
CA VAL A 182 -18.58 -4.24 -16.45
C VAL A 182 -19.16 -3.35 -17.55
N GLU A 183 -18.64 -3.53 -18.76
CA GLU A 183 -18.97 -2.72 -19.92
C GLU A 183 -18.70 -3.52 -21.19
N PHE A 184 -19.61 -3.48 -22.15
CA PHE A 184 -19.32 -3.98 -23.49
C PHE A 184 -19.99 -3.11 -24.56
N THR A 185 -19.39 -3.06 -25.74
CA THR A 185 -19.97 -2.41 -26.92
C THR A 185 -20.45 -3.49 -27.88
N ASP A 186 -21.73 -3.45 -28.25
CA ASP A 186 -22.29 -4.40 -29.22
C ASP A 186 -21.86 -4.09 -30.67
N ILE A 187 -22.17 -5.00 -31.60
CA ILE A 187 -21.84 -4.84 -33.03
C ILE A 187 -22.47 -3.60 -33.69
N ASN A 188 -23.49 -2.99 -33.10
CA ASN A 188 -24.16 -1.79 -33.58
C ASN A 188 -23.58 -0.50 -32.97
N GLY A 189 -22.55 -0.61 -32.12
CA GLY A 189 -21.92 0.53 -31.44
C GLY A 189 -22.67 1.01 -30.18
N GLY A 190 -23.64 0.23 -29.69
CA GLY A 190 -24.36 0.49 -28.45
C GLY A 190 -23.50 0.13 -27.24
N LEU A 191 -23.38 1.07 -26.29
CA LEU A 191 -22.61 0.87 -25.06
C LEU A 191 -23.49 0.26 -23.97
N HIS A 192 -23.18 -0.93 -23.51
CA HIS A 192 -23.89 -1.63 -22.44
C HIS A 192 -23.06 -1.61 -21.15
N LEU A 193 -23.71 -1.26 -20.04
CA LEU A 193 -23.14 -1.39 -18.70
C LEU A 193 -23.94 -2.44 -17.95
N THR A 194 -23.30 -3.28 -17.14
CA THR A 194 -23.86 -4.52 -16.56
C THR A 194 -25.12 -4.33 -15.71
N ASN A 195 -25.41 -3.09 -15.30
CA ASN A 195 -26.56 -2.73 -14.48
C ASN A 195 -27.60 -1.88 -15.22
N LEU A 196 -27.43 -1.65 -16.52
CA LEU A 196 -28.41 -0.94 -17.34
C LEU A 196 -29.16 -1.94 -18.23
N PRO A 197 -30.51 -1.89 -18.25
CA PRO A 197 -31.32 -2.82 -19.05
C PRO A 197 -31.31 -2.50 -20.55
N LYS A 198 -30.71 -1.38 -20.96
CA LYS A 198 -30.58 -0.88 -22.35
C LYS A 198 -29.22 -0.20 -22.52
N THR A 199 -28.88 0.16 -23.76
CA THR A 199 -27.65 0.91 -24.03
C THR A 199 -27.63 2.26 -23.30
N VAL A 200 -26.44 2.76 -22.99
CA VAL A 200 -26.23 4.09 -22.42
C VAL A 200 -26.81 5.16 -23.35
N GLN A 201 -26.68 4.99 -24.68
CA GLN A 201 -27.20 5.89 -25.69
C GLN A 201 -28.73 5.93 -25.70
N ASP A 202 -29.41 4.78 -25.61
CA ASP A 202 -30.86 4.72 -25.48
C ASP A 202 -31.33 5.32 -24.14
N SER A 203 -30.56 5.10 -23.09
CA SER A 203 -30.81 5.70 -21.77
C SER A 203 -30.66 7.23 -21.79
N PHE A 204 -29.76 7.77 -22.63
CA PHE A 204 -29.62 9.22 -22.85
C PHE A 204 -30.69 9.81 -23.79
N LEU A 205 -31.14 9.06 -24.79
CA LEU A 205 -32.23 9.49 -25.67
C LEU A 205 -33.57 9.59 -24.91
N GLU A 206 -33.76 8.78 -23.87
CA GLU A 206 -34.87 8.92 -22.92
C GLU A 206 -34.73 10.16 -22.00
N LEU A 207 -33.52 10.74 -21.87
CA LEU A 207 -33.25 11.96 -21.08
C LEU A 207 -33.35 13.27 -21.88
N ASP A 208 -33.34 13.22 -23.22
CA ASP A 208 -33.40 14.41 -24.10
C ASP A 208 -34.80 15.07 -24.18
N GLY A 209 -35.77 14.55 -23.41
CA GLY A 209 -37.08 15.17 -23.22
C GLY A 209 -37.14 16.27 -22.13
N ALA A 210 -36.14 16.35 -21.24
CA ALA A 210 -36.18 17.23 -20.07
C ALA A 210 -35.54 18.60 -20.35
N LYS A 211 -36.33 19.54 -20.88
CA LYS A 211 -35.93 20.95 -21.00
C LYS A 211 -35.65 21.57 -19.63
N SER A 212 -34.45 22.09 -19.46
CA SER A 212 -34.15 23.11 -18.45
C SER A 212 -35.04 24.34 -18.70
N VAL A 213 -35.83 24.76 -17.71
CA VAL A 213 -36.57 26.02 -17.75
C VAL A 213 -36.17 26.90 -16.57
N THR A 214 -35.27 27.83 -16.84
CA THR A 214 -34.71 28.83 -15.93
C THR A 214 -35.65 30.03 -15.73
N THR A 215 -36.97 29.82 -15.56
CA THR A 215 -37.87 30.93 -15.19
C THR A 215 -39.18 30.44 -14.56
N VAL A 216 -39.29 30.51 -13.23
CA VAL A 216 -40.58 30.34 -12.52
C VAL A 216 -41.30 31.69 -12.50
N ASN A 217 -42.48 31.75 -13.12
CA ASN A 217 -43.31 32.95 -13.17
C ASN A 217 -43.98 33.19 -11.80
N ARG A 218 -43.52 34.22 -11.07
CA ARG A 218 -43.82 34.47 -9.64
C ARG A 218 -45.25 34.95 -9.31
N THR A 219 -46.18 34.95 -10.25
CA THR A 219 -47.56 35.47 -10.04
C THR A 219 -48.55 34.41 -9.54
N THR A 220 -48.17 33.13 -9.48
CA THR A 220 -49.06 32.01 -9.12
C THR A 220 -48.50 31.09 -8.05
N VAL A 221 -47.41 31.48 -7.38
CA VAL A 221 -46.68 30.68 -6.39
C VAL A 221 -46.75 31.37 -5.03
N THR A 222 -47.20 30.66 -4.00
CA THR A 222 -47.34 31.19 -2.64
C THR A 222 -46.14 30.87 -1.76
N HIS A 223 -45.55 29.67 -1.92
CA HIS A 223 -44.40 29.23 -1.13
C HIS A 223 -43.42 28.43 -2.00
N ILE A 224 -42.13 28.64 -1.75
CA ILE A 224 -41.03 28.00 -2.47
C ILE A 224 -40.20 27.24 -1.44
N PHE A 225 -39.85 26.00 -1.76
CA PHE A 225 -38.93 25.17 -1.01
C PHE A 225 -37.66 25.01 -1.83
N SER A 226 -36.52 25.36 -1.23
CA SER A 226 -35.22 25.33 -1.88
C SER A 226 -34.22 24.47 -1.11
N ASP A 227 -33.20 23.97 -1.80
CA ASP A 227 -32.03 23.36 -1.17
C ASP A 227 -31.08 24.42 -0.57
N ASN A 228 -29.98 23.95 0.04
CA ASN A 228 -28.97 24.82 0.67
C ASN A 228 -28.19 25.70 -0.33
N ASN A 229 -28.33 25.45 -1.64
CA ASN A 229 -27.74 26.24 -2.72
C ASN A 229 -28.78 27.15 -3.40
N GLU A 230 -29.96 27.30 -2.78
CA GLU A 230 -31.10 28.07 -3.26
C GLU A 230 -31.78 27.53 -4.54
N ASN A 231 -31.49 26.29 -4.93
CA ASN A 231 -32.22 25.65 -6.03
C ASN A 231 -33.61 25.28 -5.56
N VAL A 232 -34.64 25.67 -6.31
CA VAL A 232 -36.03 25.30 -6.00
C VAL A 232 -36.20 23.80 -6.20
N ILE A 233 -36.69 23.11 -5.18
CA ILE A 233 -36.95 21.67 -5.20
C ILE A 233 -38.46 21.36 -5.20
N ALA A 234 -39.27 22.27 -4.65
CA ALA A 234 -40.72 22.20 -4.70
C ALA A 234 -41.35 23.58 -4.55
N TYR A 235 -42.58 23.76 -5.00
CA TYR A 235 -43.33 24.98 -4.75
C TYR A 235 -44.85 24.75 -4.67
N LEU A 236 -45.50 25.60 -3.88
CA LEU A 236 -46.95 25.65 -3.71
C LEU A 236 -47.54 26.75 -4.58
N LYS A 237 -48.54 26.39 -5.38
CA LYS A 237 -49.29 27.36 -6.16
C LYS A 237 -50.35 28.07 -5.32
N SER A 238 -50.87 29.19 -5.82
CA SER A 238 -51.95 29.95 -5.19
C SER A 238 -53.30 29.24 -5.19
N ASP A 239 -53.45 28.20 -6.00
CA ASP A 239 -54.62 27.30 -6.00
C ASP A 239 -54.45 26.10 -5.05
N GLY A 240 -53.36 26.05 -4.28
CA GLY A 240 -53.06 25.00 -3.30
C GLY A 240 -52.38 23.75 -3.88
N ASN A 241 -52.12 23.69 -5.19
CA ASN A 241 -51.45 22.56 -5.81
C ASN A 241 -49.94 22.55 -5.51
N LEU A 242 -49.41 21.38 -5.16
CA LEU A 242 -47.98 21.17 -4.88
C LEU A 242 -47.28 20.67 -6.14
N VAL A 243 -46.22 21.35 -6.54
CA VAL A 243 -45.38 20.94 -7.66
C VAL A 243 -44.00 20.56 -7.14
N LEU A 244 -43.57 19.35 -7.50
CA LEU A 244 -42.20 18.89 -7.29
C LEU A 244 -41.45 19.08 -8.60
N ILE A 245 -40.22 19.60 -8.53
CA ILE A 245 -39.39 19.77 -9.72
C ILE A 245 -39.02 18.38 -10.26
N GLY A 246 -39.35 18.13 -11.53
CA GLY A 246 -39.18 16.84 -12.21
C GLY A 246 -40.48 16.09 -12.52
N LEU A 247 -41.65 16.59 -12.08
CA LEU A 247 -42.96 16.10 -12.52
C LEU A 247 -43.51 16.92 -13.69
N ASP A 248 -44.23 16.27 -14.61
CA ASP A 248 -44.89 16.91 -15.76
C ASP A 248 -46.09 17.80 -15.35
N GLY A 249 -46.51 17.74 -14.09
CA GLY A 249 -47.65 18.45 -13.52
C GLY A 249 -47.55 18.58 -12.00
N SER A 250 -48.60 19.10 -11.34
CA SER A 250 -48.67 19.02 -9.88
C SER A 250 -48.77 17.56 -9.43
N VAL A 251 -48.34 17.27 -8.20
CA VAL A 251 -48.49 15.94 -7.58
C VAL A 251 -49.95 15.47 -7.71
N GLN A 252 -50.89 16.38 -7.51
CA GLN A 252 -52.33 16.12 -7.66
C GLN A 252 -52.73 15.75 -9.10
N SER A 253 -52.15 16.39 -10.13
CA SER A 253 -52.43 16.04 -11.52
C SER A 253 -51.74 14.76 -11.99
N GLU A 254 -50.58 14.42 -11.44
CA GLU A 254 -49.92 13.14 -11.72
C GLU A 254 -50.67 11.97 -11.08
N PHE A 255 -51.21 12.16 -9.87
CA PHE A 255 -52.09 11.18 -9.23
C PHE A 255 -53.36 10.90 -10.05
N ALA A 256 -53.92 11.94 -10.69
CA ALA A 256 -55.11 11.79 -11.54
C ALA A 256 -54.85 10.99 -12.83
N LYS A 257 -53.60 10.86 -13.27
CA LYS A 257 -53.23 10.08 -14.48
C LYS A 257 -53.17 8.58 -14.22
N LEU A 258 -53.21 8.12 -12.97
CA LEU A 258 -53.01 6.71 -12.62
C LEU A 258 -54.19 5.79 -13.00
N ASN A 259 -55.36 6.33 -13.37
CA ASN A 259 -56.51 5.67 -14.01
C ASN A 259 -56.56 4.11 -13.92
N LEU A 260 -56.62 3.59 -12.69
CA LEU A 260 -56.79 2.16 -12.43
C LEU A 260 -58.27 1.80 -12.47
N SER A 261 -58.60 0.62 -12.99
CA SER A 261 -60.00 0.19 -13.17
C SER A 261 -60.65 -0.26 -11.84
N ASP A 262 -61.95 -0.02 -11.72
CA ASP A 262 -62.76 -0.27 -10.51
C ASP A 262 -62.68 -1.72 -9.97
N ASP A 263 -62.41 -2.70 -10.85
CA ASP A 263 -62.36 -4.11 -10.48
C ASP A 263 -61.01 -4.51 -9.84
N GLU A 264 -59.90 -3.87 -10.22
CA GLU A 264 -58.57 -4.13 -9.67
C GLU A 264 -58.40 -3.54 -8.26
N ILE A 265 -59.10 -2.43 -7.99
CA ILE A 265 -59.17 -1.80 -6.66
C ILE A 265 -60.01 -2.66 -5.70
N ARG A 266 -61.09 -3.27 -6.20
CA ARG A 266 -62.02 -4.10 -5.42
C ARG A 266 -61.39 -5.38 -4.86
N GLU A 267 -60.45 -5.97 -5.59
CA GLU A 267 -59.78 -7.21 -5.16
C GLU A 267 -58.76 -6.96 -4.03
N LYS A 268 -58.06 -5.81 -4.06
CA LYS A 268 -57.09 -5.44 -3.03
C LYS A 268 -57.72 -4.92 -1.74
N THR A 269 -58.88 -4.27 -1.81
CA THR A 269 -59.59 -3.78 -0.61
C THR A 269 -60.15 -4.92 0.25
N LYS A 270 -60.57 -6.05 -0.36
CA LYS A 270 -61.03 -7.24 0.39
C LYS A 270 -59.95 -7.92 1.22
N SER A 271 -58.66 -7.74 0.90
CA SER A 271 -57.57 -8.32 1.70
C SER A 271 -57.21 -7.49 2.93
N LEU A 272 -57.68 -6.25 3.04
CA LEU A 272 -57.39 -5.34 4.15
C LEU A 272 -58.41 -5.41 5.29
N GLU A 273 -59.68 -5.74 5.00
CA GLU A 273 -60.72 -5.93 6.04
C GLU A 273 -60.51 -7.20 6.90
N ALA A 274 -59.70 -8.16 6.44
CA ALA A 274 -59.49 -9.42 7.15
C ALA A 274 -58.40 -9.38 8.23
N SER A 275 -57.58 -8.31 8.32
CA SER A 275 -56.32 -8.40 9.05
C SER A 275 -55.80 -7.14 9.74
N ASN A 276 -56.60 -6.28 10.40
CA ASN A 276 -56.13 -5.48 11.56
C ASN A 276 -57.22 -4.68 12.29
N ASN A 277 -57.07 -4.59 13.61
CA ASN A 277 -57.88 -3.82 14.57
C ASN A 277 -58.09 -2.36 14.14
N LEU A 278 -59.35 -1.98 13.89
CA LEU A 278 -59.82 -0.60 13.68
C LEU A 278 -59.71 0.31 14.92
N SER A 279 -59.32 -0.21 16.09
CA SER A 279 -59.25 0.54 17.36
C SER A 279 -58.09 1.54 17.46
N ASP A 280 -57.08 1.41 16.59
CA ASP A 280 -55.82 2.12 16.74
C ASP A 280 -55.62 3.24 15.71
N ILE A 281 -56.66 3.54 14.92
CA ILE A 281 -56.68 4.58 13.89
C ILE A 281 -57.38 5.82 14.44
N THR A 282 -56.69 6.96 14.47
CA THR A 282 -57.25 8.24 14.94
C THR A 282 -57.92 9.04 13.83
N HIS A 283 -57.36 8.98 12.62
CA HIS A 283 -57.82 9.79 11.48
C HIS A 283 -57.73 8.98 10.19
N ILE A 284 -58.77 9.08 9.37
CA ILE A 284 -58.89 8.44 8.07
C ILE A 284 -59.04 9.54 7.03
N PHE A 285 -58.26 9.45 5.96
CA PHE A 285 -58.34 10.33 4.81
C PHE A 285 -58.91 9.52 3.66
N SER A 286 -60.06 9.96 3.18
CA SER A 286 -60.75 9.32 2.06
C SER A 286 -60.84 10.24 0.85
N ASP A 287 -60.94 9.64 -0.33
CA ASP A 287 -61.27 10.35 -1.56
C ASP A 287 -62.76 10.75 -1.63
N SER A 288 -63.16 11.38 -2.73
CA SER A 288 -64.55 11.82 -2.97
C SER A 288 -65.56 10.68 -3.12
N ALA A 289 -65.10 9.43 -3.21
CA ALA A 289 -65.92 8.22 -3.25
C ALA A 289 -65.84 7.43 -1.92
N GLU A 290 -65.32 8.06 -0.86
CA GLU A 290 -65.13 7.52 0.49
C GLU A 290 -64.07 6.42 0.62
N ASN A 291 -63.25 6.17 -0.41
CA ASN A 291 -62.16 5.18 -0.31
C ASN A 291 -61.01 5.74 0.54
N VAL A 292 -60.51 4.95 1.50
CA VAL A 292 -59.37 5.34 2.32
C VAL A 292 -58.08 5.40 1.48
N VAL A 293 -57.44 6.56 1.43
CA VAL A 293 -56.17 6.79 0.71
C VAL A 293 -54.99 6.92 1.67
N ALA A 294 -55.26 7.31 2.92
CA ALA A 294 -54.28 7.37 3.99
C ALA A 294 -54.96 7.26 5.37
N TYR A 295 -54.20 6.88 6.39
CA TYR A 295 -54.69 6.90 7.77
C TYR A 295 -53.57 7.18 8.76
N ILE A 296 -53.93 7.75 9.91
CA ILE A 296 -53.02 8.03 11.04
C ILE A 296 -53.39 7.15 12.22
N LYS A 297 -52.39 6.48 12.80
CA LYS A 297 -52.56 5.66 14.01
C LYS A 297 -52.39 6.47 15.30
N ASN A 298 -52.78 5.90 16.44
CA ASN A 298 -52.64 6.50 17.78
C ASN A 298 -51.20 6.86 18.15
N ASP A 299 -50.21 6.21 17.52
CA ASP A 299 -48.78 6.50 17.68
C ASP A 299 -48.28 7.66 16.79
N GLY A 300 -49.17 8.29 16.01
CA GLY A 300 -48.85 9.39 15.10
C GLY A 300 -48.24 8.96 13.76
N GLY A 301 -48.12 7.65 13.49
CA GLY A 301 -47.65 7.14 12.21
C GLY A 301 -48.66 7.40 11.10
N LEU A 302 -48.22 8.02 9.99
CA LEU A 302 -49.03 8.26 8.80
C LEU A 302 -48.78 7.11 7.80
N PHE A 303 -49.85 6.44 7.38
CA PHE A 303 -49.78 5.32 6.47
C PHE A 303 -50.49 5.69 5.18
N LEU A 304 -49.81 5.47 4.05
CA LEU A 304 -50.39 5.63 2.71
C LEU A 304 -50.72 4.24 2.18
N VAL A 305 -51.89 4.09 1.56
CA VAL A 305 -52.30 2.82 0.98
C VAL A 305 -51.31 2.43 -0.12
N GLY A 306 -50.75 1.22 -0.01
CA GLY A 306 -49.71 0.69 -0.92
C GLY A 306 -48.28 0.75 -0.39
N LEU A 307 -48.01 1.46 0.72
CA LEU A 307 -46.71 1.42 1.39
C LEU A 307 -46.68 0.37 2.50
N THR A 308 -45.60 -0.41 2.57
CA THR A 308 -45.28 -1.23 3.74
C THR A 308 -44.72 -0.35 4.85
N GLY A 309 -45.47 -0.17 5.94
CA GLY A 309 -45.07 0.64 7.10
C GLY A 309 -45.53 2.10 7.02
N SER A 310 -45.18 2.89 8.04
CA SER A 310 -45.52 4.32 8.07
C SER A 310 -44.59 5.11 7.15
N LEU A 311 -45.05 6.25 6.67
CA LEU A 311 -44.27 7.19 5.87
C LEU A 311 -43.00 7.61 6.64
N GLN A 312 -43.10 7.83 7.95
CA GLN A 312 -41.97 8.14 8.83
C GLN A 312 -40.94 7.00 8.87
N SER A 313 -41.37 5.74 8.96
CA SER A 313 -40.44 4.60 8.96
C SER A 313 -39.72 4.43 7.62
N ASN A 314 -40.41 4.70 6.51
CA ASN A 314 -39.83 4.67 5.18
C ASN A 314 -38.82 5.82 4.97
N PHE A 315 -39.09 7.02 5.49
CA PHE A 315 -38.11 8.11 5.48
C PHE A 315 -36.87 7.80 6.31
N THR A 316 -37.02 7.22 7.50
CA THR A 316 -35.87 6.79 8.31
C THR A 316 -35.03 5.73 7.59
N ALA A 317 -35.66 4.78 6.91
CA ALA A 317 -34.94 3.78 6.12
C ALA A 317 -34.18 4.41 4.93
N LEU A 318 -34.77 5.42 4.30
CA LEU A 318 -34.13 6.17 3.20
C LEU A 318 -32.93 6.98 3.70
N VAL A 319 -33.05 7.66 4.85
CA VAL A 319 -31.94 8.39 5.49
C VAL A 319 -30.80 7.43 5.83
N ASN A 320 -31.11 6.26 6.40
CA ASN A 320 -30.09 5.25 6.72
C ASN A 320 -29.38 4.73 5.46
N ARG A 321 -30.12 4.52 4.36
CA ARG A 321 -29.53 4.15 3.06
C ARG A 321 -28.65 5.27 2.48
N ALA A 322 -29.06 6.53 2.61
CA ALA A 322 -28.26 7.68 2.17
C ALA A 322 -26.96 7.80 2.98
N THR A 323 -27.02 7.65 4.31
CA THR A 323 -25.84 7.61 5.17
C THR A 323 -24.90 6.46 4.81
N ALA A 324 -25.44 5.27 4.54
CA ALA A 324 -24.65 4.12 4.08
C ALA A 324 -24.02 4.37 2.70
N LEU A 325 -24.74 5.05 1.79
CA LEU A 325 -24.22 5.44 0.49
C LEU A 325 -23.11 6.49 0.62
N GLU A 326 -23.23 7.48 1.51
CA GLU A 326 -22.16 8.45 1.80
C GLU A 326 -20.93 7.77 2.40
N GLN A 327 -21.11 6.80 3.30
CA GLN A 327 -20.00 6.00 3.84
C GLN A 327 -19.32 5.16 2.76
N ASN A 328 -20.10 4.53 1.87
CA ASN A 328 -19.56 3.79 0.73
C ASN A 328 -18.89 4.71 -0.28
N LEU A 329 -19.40 5.92 -0.51
CA LEU A 329 -18.79 6.93 -1.35
C LEU A 329 -17.48 7.44 -0.74
N GLN A 330 -17.41 7.56 0.59
CA GLN A 330 -16.17 7.89 1.28
C GLN A 330 -15.15 6.76 1.17
N LYS A 331 -15.59 5.50 1.32
CA LYS A 331 -14.73 4.33 1.12
C LYS A 331 -14.22 4.22 -0.32
N LEU A 332 -15.09 4.49 -1.30
CA LEU A 332 -14.72 4.60 -2.71
C LEU A 332 -13.77 5.79 -2.97
N ARG A 333 -13.96 6.93 -2.31
CA ARG A 333 -13.00 8.06 -2.38
C ARG A 333 -11.66 7.67 -1.78
N ASP A 334 -11.64 6.91 -0.70
CA ASP A 334 -10.41 6.40 -0.08
C ASP A 334 -9.73 5.33 -0.97
N GLU A 335 -10.52 4.52 -1.69
CA GLU A 335 -10.05 3.52 -2.67
C GLU A 335 -9.64 4.14 -4.03
N VAL A 336 -10.22 5.29 -4.42
CA VAL A 336 -9.87 6.06 -5.65
C VAL A 336 -8.77 7.09 -5.39
N ALA A 337 -8.49 7.46 -4.14
CA ALA A 337 -7.39 8.36 -3.75
C ALA A 337 -5.98 7.76 -3.93
N VAL A 338 -5.86 6.67 -4.68
CA VAL A 338 -4.60 6.04 -5.10
C VAL A 338 -3.78 6.99 -6.01
N ASP A 339 -4.40 8.01 -6.64
CA ASP A 339 -3.65 8.97 -7.48
C ASP A 339 -2.98 10.13 -6.71
N GLU A 340 -3.13 10.24 -5.38
CA GLU A 340 -2.49 11.28 -4.55
C GLU A 340 -1.58 10.70 -3.46
N ILE A 341 -0.90 9.60 -3.77
CA ILE A 341 -0.02 8.92 -2.84
C ILE A 341 1.18 9.84 -2.46
N LEU A 342 1.26 10.09 -1.15
CA LEU A 342 2.46 10.49 -0.39
C LEU A 342 3.14 11.80 -0.85
N ILE A 343 2.52 12.97 -0.65
CA ILE A 343 3.33 14.20 -0.56
C ILE A 343 4.20 14.07 0.70
N GLN A 344 5.47 13.74 0.54
CA GLN A 344 6.43 13.69 1.65
C GLN A 344 6.77 15.12 2.04
N LYS A 345 6.58 15.51 3.31
CA LYS A 345 6.77 16.91 3.68
C LYS A 345 8.23 17.31 3.56
N ASP A 346 9.15 16.47 4.00
CA ASP A 346 10.56 16.77 4.17
C ASP A 346 11.45 16.38 2.97
N LEU A 347 10.91 15.70 1.95
CA LEU A 347 11.61 15.43 0.68
C LEU A 347 11.31 16.47 -0.41
N VAL A 348 10.45 17.45 -0.11
CA VAL A 348 10.09 18.57 -1.01
C VAL A 348 10.15 19.89 -0.22
N PRO A 349 10.40 21.05 -0.85
CA PRO A 349 10.43 22.32 -0.13
C PRO A 349 9.07 22.68 0.47
N GLN A 350 9.06 23.24 1.68
CA GLN A 350 7.86 23.69 2.37
C GLN A 350 7.70 25.22 2.30
N ASN A 351 6.47 25.71 2.49
CA ASN A 351 6.12 27.13 2.41
C ASN A 351 6.43 27.89 3.71
N TYR A 352 7.63 27.71 4.24
CA TYR A 352 8.17 28.45 5.38
C TYR A 352 9.69 28.44 5.34
N SER A 353 10.33 29.40 6.01
CA SER A 353 11.80 29.43 6.14
C SER A 353 12.22 29.29 7.59
N ILE A 354 13.46 28.86 7.78
CA ILE A 354 14.16 28.91 9.06
C ILE A 354 15.32 29.89 8.93
N ASP A 355 15.55 30.67 9.98
CA ASP A 355 16.73 31.54 10.06
C ASP A 355 18.02 30.71 10.00
N ALA A 356 18.85 30.98 8.99
CA ALA A 356 20.13 30.31 8.76
C ALA A 356 21.13 30.50 9.92
N VAL A 357 21.02 31.58 10.69
CA VAL A 357 21.85 31.78 11.90
C VAL A 357 21.36 30.89 13.04
N GLN A 358 20.05 30.78 13.23
CA GLN A 358 19.48 29.88 14.24
C GLN A 358 19.81 28.42 13.93
N ALA A 359 19.80 28.04 12.64
CA ALA A 359 20.21 26.72 12.16
C ALA A 359 21.60 26.28 12.67
N LEU A 360 22.55 27.21 12.79
CA LEU A 360 23.91 26.94 13.29
C LEU A 360 23.95 26.60 14.79
N SER A 361 22.91 26.99 15.53
CA SER A 361 22.83 26.89 16.98
C SER A 361 21.86 25.80 17.47
N ILE A 362 21.30 25.01 16.56
CA ILE A 362 20.35 23.95 16.91
C ILE A 362 21.00 22.95 17.88
N LYS A 363 20.31 22.71 19.01
CA LYS A 363 20.70 21.75 20.03
C LYS A 363 19.50 20.97 20.55
N CYS A 364 19.74 19.73 21.00
CA CYS A 364 18.87 18.99 21.90
C CYS A 364 19.69 18.39 23.04
N ASP A 365 19.04 18.08 24.15
CA ASP A 365 19.69 17.39 25.25
C ASP A 365 19.77 15.88 24.96
N TYR A 366 20.91 15.27 25.32
CA TYR A 366 21.03 13.82 25.30
C TYR A 366 20.09 13.22 26.37
N PRO A 367 19.13 12.36 26.00
CA PRO A 367 18.16 11.84 26.96
C PRO A 367 18.85 10.92 27.97
N SER A 368 18.93 11.37 29.23
CA SER A 368 19.61 10.64 30.32
C SER A 368 18.83 9.42 30.84
N ASN A 369 17.51 9.35 30.57
CA ASN A 369 16.57 8.44 31.22
C ASN A 369 15.79 7.51 30.28
N ILE A 370 16.19 7.38 29.00
CA ILE A 370 15.56 6.45 28.06
C ILE A 370 16.52 5.29 27.81
N GLN A 371 16.13 4.07 28.21
CA GLN A 371 16.71 2.86 27.64
C GLN A 371 16.36 2.90 26.14
N GLY A 372 17.35 3.17 25.29
CA GLY A 372 17.14 3.26 23.84
C GLY A 372 16.35 2.06 23.31
N PHE A 373 15.59 2.28 22.24
CA PHE A 373 14.63 1.32 21.73
C PHE A 373 15.32 0.26 20.86
N PHE A 374 14.94 -1.00 21.04
CA PHE A 374 15.33 -2.12 20.21
C PHE A 374 14.11 -2.56 19.37
N PRO A 375 14.06 -2.23 18.07
CA PRO A 375 12.99 -2.70 17.20
C PRO A 375 13.10 -4.22 16.97
N ASP A 376 11.96 -4.88 16.80
CA ASP A 376 11.96 -6.24 16.25
C ASP A 376 12.46 -6.24 14.81
N SER A 377 13.13 -7.31 14.38
CA SER A 377 13.56 -7.54 13.00
C SER A 377 13.08 -8.91 12.51
N PRO A 378 13.27 -9.24 11.22
CA PRO A 378 13.05 -10.59 10.71
C PRO A 378 13.95 -11.65 11.35
N TYR A 379 15.08 -11.24 11.94
CA TYR A 379 16.06 -12.15 12.53
C TYR A 379 15.80 -12.42 14.01
N ARG A 380 15.30 -11.43 14.75
CA ARG A 380 15.02 -11.55 16.19
C ARG A 380 14.12 -10.45 16.73
N LEU A 381 13.51 -10.75 17.88
CA LEU A 381 12.83 -9.75 18.70
C LEU A 381 13.85 -8.85 19.39
N SER A 382 13.53 -7.55 19.52
CA SER A 382 14.42 -6.56 20.15
C SER A 382 15.85 -6.58 19.58
N ASP A 383 15.97 -6.41 18.28
CA ASP A 383 17.23 -6.45 17.55
C ASP A 383 18.01 -5.12 17.63
N SER A 384 19.29 -5.16 17.28
CA SER A 384 20.17 -3.98 17.22
C SER A 384 19.98 -3.25 15.88
N PRO A 385 19.41 -2.03 15.84
CA PRO A 385 19.22 -1.30 14.60
C PRO A 385 20.48 -0.49 14.22
N THR A 386 20.66 -0.25 12.93
CA THR A 386 21.64 0.72 12.42
C THR A 386 21.05 1.56 11.30
N HIS A 387 21.67 2.71 11.07
CA HIS A 387 21.41 3.58 9.92
C HIS A 387 19.93 3.98 9.70
N PRO A 388 19.25 4.56 10.72
CA PRO A 388 17.85 4.94 10.58
C PRO A 388 17.66 6.10 9.59
N CYS A 389 16.72 6.00 8.66
CA CYS A 389 16.23 7.10 7.83
C CYS A 389 14.71 7.23 8.01
N VAL A 390 14.24 8.39 8.45
CA VAL A 390 12.82 8.63 8.76
C VAL A 390 12.24 9.65 7.79
N ILE A 391 10.96 9.53 7.44
CA ILE A 391 10.20 10.51 6.65
C ILE A 391 8.83 10.78 7.28
N GLU A 392 8.30 12.00 7.10
CA GLU A 392 6.91 12.34 7.46
C GLU A 392 6.01 12.34 6.24
N LEU A 393 4.96 11.52 6.30
CA LEU A 393 3.98 11.39 5.25
C LEU A 393 2.90 12.49 5.40
N ALA A 394 2.53 13.18 4.31
CA ALA A 394 1.35 14.07 4.35
C ALA A 394 0.04 13.31 4.58
N ARG A 395 -0.05 12.06 4.10
CA ARG A 395 -1.16 11.14 4.38
C ARG A 395 -0.60 9.86 4.98
N PRO A 396 -1.18 9.33 6.08
CA PRO A 396 -0.70 8.10 6.67
C PRO A 396 -0.69 6.95 5.66
N LEU A 397 0.41 6.20 5.61
CA LEU A 397 0.52 4.97 4.86
C LEU A 397 0.24 3.83 5.82
N ARG A 398 -0.80 3.05 5.53
CA ARG A 398 -1.21 1.92 6.37
C ARG A 398 -1.46 2.33 7.84
N GLY A 399 -2.02 3.52 8.03
CA GLY A 399 -2.31 4.09 9.35
C GLY A 399 -1.11 4.69 10.07
N TYR A 400 0.08 4.78 9.44
CA TYR A 400 1.28 5.36 10.03
C TYR A 400 1.66 6.69 9.38
N LYS A 401 1.86 7.71 10.22
CA LYS A 401 2.28 9.06 9.82
C LYS A 401 3.77 9.15 9.48
N TYR A 402 4.59 8.32 10.11
CA TYR A 402 6.03 8.30 9.94
C TYR A 402 6.47 6.92 9.46
N LEU A 403 7.40 6.88 8.52
CA LEU A 403 8.09 5.67 8.12
C LEU A 403 9.56 5.76 8.48
N MET A 404 10.13 4.64 8.90
CA MET A 404 11.55 4.47 9.09
C MET A 404 12.01 3.30 8.24
N VAL A 405 13.12 3.49 7.52
CA VAL A 405 13.96 2.37 7.10
C VAL A 405 15.20 2.35 7.98
N GLN A 406 15.60 1.16 8.40
CA GLN A 406 16.83 0.91 9.14
C GLN A 406 17.33 -0.49 8.78
N THR A 407 18.57 -0.82 9.10
CA THR A 407 19.17 -2.15 8.89
C THR A 407 19.53 -2.79 10.24
N PRO A 408 19.08 -4.03 10.55
CA PRO A 408 19.56 -4.76 11.72
C PRO A 408 21.09 -4.99 11.64
N TYR A 409 21.80 -4.91 12.78
CA TYR A 409 23.27 -5.01 12.79
C TYR A 409 23.81 -5.50 14.13
N TYR A 410 23.23 -6.61 14.61
CA TYR A 410 23.65 -7.27 15.85
C TYR A 410 25.07 -7.81 15.73
N GLU A 411 25.89 -7.51 16.74
CA GLU A 411 27.31 -7.88 16.81
C GLU A 411 28.15 -7.46 15.60
N ASN A 412 27.67 -6.46 14.85
CA ASN A 412 28.23 -6.03 13.57
C ASN A 412 28.23 -7.11 12.49
N ASN A 413 27.19 -7.94 12.42
CA ASN A 413 27.02 -8.95 11.38
C ASN A 413 26.53 -8.33 10.05
N PRO A 414 27.36 -8.26 8.99
CA PRO A 414 26.98 -7.66 7.71
C PRO A 414 25.96 -8.48 6.91
N LEU A 415 25.75 -9.76 7.25
CA LEU A 415 24.74 -10.58 6.59
C LEU A 415 23.31 -10.18 6.98
N GLU A 416 23.14 -9.48 8.09
CA GLU A 416 21.85 -9.04 8.61
C GLU A 416 21.56 -7.56 8.33
N GLU A 417 22.53 -6.82 7.76
CA GLU A 417 22.46 -5.38 7.47
C GLU A 417 21.55 -5.07 6.26
N ASN A 418 20.31 -5.56 6.34
CA ASN A 418 19.35 -5.56 5.26
C ASN A 418 18.18 -4.60 5.55
N PRO A 419 17.71 -3.83 4.56
CA PRO A 419 16.75 -2.76 4.77
C PRO A 419 15.43 -3.31 5.34
N CYS A 420 15.02 -2.82 6.50
CA CYS A 420 13.78 -3.20 7.19
C CYS A 420 12.91 -1.96 7.39
N ILE A 421 11.60 -2.08 7.11
CA ILE A 421 10.66 -0.94 7.13
C ILE A 421 9.72 -0.99 8.33
N TYR A 422 9.54 0.18 8.96
CA TYR A 422 8.74 0.38 10.15
C TYR A 422 7.81 1.58 9.99
N GLY A 423 6.64 1.51 10.63
CA GLY A 423 5.71 2.62 10.78
C GLY A 423 5.64 3.13 12.22
N SER A 424 5.41 4.43 12.39
CA SER A 424 5.13 5.07 13.68
C SER A 424 4.13 6.22 13.53
N ASN A 425 3.43 6.55 14.63
CA ASN A 425 2.58 7.73 14.75
C ASN A 425 3.10 8.75 15.77
N ASP A 426 4.10 8.37 16.58
CA ASP A 426 4.63 9.17 17.69
C ASP A 426 6.16 9.34 17.67
N MET A 427 6.85 8.69 16.72
CA MET A 427 8.32 8.60 16.58
C MET A 427 9.05 7.97 17.78
N ALA A 428 8.32 7.38 18.72
CA ALA A 428 8.85 6.69 19.89
C ALA A 428 8.62 5.18 19.81
N THR A 429 7.43 4.77 19.36
CA THR A 429 7.05 3.39 19.14
C THR A 429 7.07 3.08 17.63
N TRP A 430 7.73 1.99 17.26
CA TRP A 430 7.89 1.59 15.86
C TRP A 430 7.39 0.18 15.65
N THR A 431 6.55 -0.01 14.63
CA THR A 431 5.98 -1.31 14.27
C THR A 431 6.54 -1.74 12.92
N MET A 432 7.18 -2.90 12.85
CA MET A 432 7.63 -3.48 11.57
C MET A 432 6.42 -3.90 10.74
N PHE A 433 6.42 -3.60 9.43
CA PHE A 433 5.40 -4.12 8.52
C PHE A 433 5.60 -5.63 8.34
N LYS A 434 4.52 -6.45 8.34
CA LYS A 434 4.62 -7.93 8.36
C LYS A 434 4.04 -8.65 7.13
N ASP A 435 3.27 -7.94 6.31
CA ASP A 435 2.53 -8.40 5.12
C ASP A 435 3.19 -7.91 3.82
N MET A 436 4.49 -7.61 3.88
CA MET A 436 5.34 -7.25 2.75
C MET A 436 6.70 -7.93 2.93
N PRO A 437 7.54 -8.04 1.89
CA PRO A 437 8.88 -8.65 2.02
C PRO A 437 9.71 -7.95 3.10
N GLN A 438 10.16 -8.70 4.12
CA GLN A 438 11.03 -8.22 5.19
C GLN A 438 12.11 -9.29 5.48
N PRO A 439 13.41 -8.94 5.42
CA PRO A 439 13.92 -7.65 4.99
C PRO A 439 13.48 -7.32 3.56
N LEU A 440 13.50 -6.04 3.22
CA LEU A 440 13.08 -5.56 1.91
C LEU A 440 14.03 -6.05 0.81
N ASP A 441 15.27 -6.38 1.11
CA ASP A 441 16.13 -7.13 0.20
C ASP A 441 17.09 -7.97 1.05
N GLU A 442 17.73 -8.95 0.45
CA GLU A 442 18.70 -9.81 1.13
C GLU A 442 20.11 -9.56 0.56
N PRO A 443 21.19 -9.86 1.31
CA PRO A 443 22.53 -9.79 0.75
C PRO A 443 22.54 -10.65 -0.51
N PRO A 444 23.34 -10.30 -1.53
CA PRO A 444 23.43 -11.11 -2.74
C PRO A 444 23.67 -12.56 -2.30
N THR A 445 22.70 -13.43 -2.57
CA THR A 445 22.86 -14.84 -2.26
C THR A 445 24.09 -15.30 -3.02
N TRP A 446 24.88 -16.11 -2.31
CA TRP A 446 25.92 -16.94 -2.85
C TRP A 446 25.48 -17.45 -4.22
N ASP A 447 26.00 -16.82 -5.28
CA ASP A 447 25.89 -17.40 -6.60
C ASP A 447 26.73 -18.67 -6.54
N GLU A 448 26.06 -19.83 -6.47
CA GLU A 448 26.72 -21.14 -6.42
C GLU A 448 27.65 -21.34 -7.64
N SER A 449 27.48 -20.58 -8.72
CA SER A 449 28.37 -20.59 -9.89
C SER A 449 29.65 -19.77 -9.73
N LEU A 450 29.76 -18.96 -8.67
CA LEU A 450 30.91 -18.09 -8.37
C LEU A 450 31.51 -18.43 -7.00
N GLU A 451 32.14 -19.59 -6.92
CA GLU A 451 32.88 -20.07 -5.75
C GLU A 451 33.79 -18.95 -5.18
N GLY A 452 33.50 -18.51 -3.94
CA GLY A 452 34.33 -17.57 -3.18
C GLY A 452 33.95 -16.07 -3.21
N LYS A 453 32.78 -15.67 -3.74
CA LYS A 453 32.33 -14.25 -3.71
C LYS A 453 31.21 -14.01 -2.68
N SER A 454 31.44 -13.09 -1.74
CA SER A 454 30.47 -12.66 -0.70
C SER A 454 30.05 -11.19 -0.91
N GLY A 455 29.05 -10.70 -0.18
CA GLY A 455 28.63 -9.30 -0.24
C GLY A 455 27.73 -8.91 0.94
N TYR A 456 27.36 -7.63 1.00
CA TYR A 456 26.48 -7.09 2.05
C TYR A 456 25.66 -5.91 1.54
N LEU A 457 24.52 -5.66 2.18
CA LEU A 457 23.72 -4.45 2.00
C LEU A 457 24.05 -3.45 3.12
N SER A 458 23.76 -2.18 2.93
CA SER A 458 23.96 -1.14 3.96
C SER A 458 23.29 0.18 3.55
N ASP A 459 23.39 1.17 4.43
CA ASP A 459 23.06 2.57 4.18
C ASP A 459 21.71 2.81 3.50
N PRO A 460 20.58 2.39 4.09
CA PRO A 460 19.27 2.62 3.50
C PRO A 460 18.80 4.08 3.64
N TRP A 461 18.03 4.55 2.67
CA TRP A 461 17.38 5.86 2.70
C TRP A 461 16.08 5.89 1.91
N TRP A 462 15.31 6.96 2.10
CA TRP A 462 14.09 7.24 1.35
C TRP A 462 14.34 8.26 0.24
N THR A 463 13.73 8.05 -0.92
CA THR A 463 13.50 9.11 -1.90
C THR A 463 12.09 9.01 -2.48
N TYR A 464 11.58 10.10 -3.05
CA TYR A 464 10.21 10.18 -3.55
C TYR A 464 10.22 10.72 -4.97
N ASP A 465 9.72 9.94 -5.93
CA ASP A 465 9.60 10.38 -7.32
C ASP A 465 8.35 11.26 -7.48
N HIS A 466 8.54 12.56 -7.53
CA HIS A 466 7.44 13.52 -7.72
C HIS A 466 6.77 13.41 -9.10
N ILE A 467 7.35 12.69 -10.07
CA ILE A 467 6.77 12.44 -11.40
C ILE A 467 5.85 11.23 -11.33
N THR A 468 6.33 10.08 -10.85
CA THR A 468 5.54 8.85 -10.78
C THR A 468 4.69 8.73 -9.52
N LYS A 469 4.89 9.63 -8.55
CA LYS A 469 4.22 9.65 -7.24
C LYS A 469 4.48 8.40 -6.39
N GLU A 470 5.62 7.75 -6.60
CA GLU A 470 6.01 6.52 -5.90
C GLU A 470 7.07 6.82 -4.82
N LEU A 471 7.00 6.06 -3.73
CA LEU A 471 8.03 6.05 -2.69
C LEU A 471 9.11 5.01 -3.03
N TYR A 472 10.36 5.39 -2.87
CA TYR A 472 11.52 4.55 -3.15
C TYR A 472 12.30 4.34 -1.85
N CYS A 473 12.47 3.07 -1.46
CA CYS A 473 13.45 2.68 -0.47
C CYS A 473 14.72 2.28 -1.21
N CYS A 474 15.78 3.06 -0.99
CA CYS A 474 17.07 2.87 -1.63
C CYS A 474 18.09 2.36 -0.61
N TYR A 475 19.12 1.66 -1.08
CA TYR A 475 20.16 1.09 -0.22
C TYR A 475 21.45 0.84 -1.02
N ARG A 476 22.57 0.77 -0.32
CA ARG A 476 23.87 0.44 -0.89
C ARG A 476 24.06 -1.08 -0.88
N LYS A 477 24.71 -1.59 -1.93
CA LYS A 477 25.10 -2.99 -2.08
C LYS A 477 26.59 -3.08 -2.40
N ALA A 478 27.29 -3.93 -1.66
CA ALA A 478 28.70 -4.22 -1.87
C ALA A 478 28.87 -5.67 -2.33
N TYR A 479 29.65 -5.87 -3.38
CA TYR A 479 30.15 -7.19 -3.77
C TYR A 479 31.63 -7.29 -3.49
N THR A 480 32.00 -8.28 -2.69
CA THR A 480 33.39 -8.56 -2.36
C THR A 480 34.10 -9.16 -3.56
N VAL A 481 35.18 -8.50 -3.98
CA VAL A 481 36.08 -9.00 -5.02
C VAL A 481 37.35 -9.49 -4.35
N GLY A 482 37.56 -10.81 -4.34
CA GLY A 482 38.69 -11.45 -3.69
C GLY A 482 38.34 -12.07 -2.32
N PRO A 483 39.34 -12.54 -1.56
CA PRO A 483 39.12 -13.38 -0.36
C PRO A 483 38.73 -12.60 0.90
N ASN A 484 38.92 -11.28 0.93
CA ASN A 484 38.69 -10.43 2.11
C ASN A 484 37.54 -9.45 1.86
N GLN A 485 36.72 -9.14 2.85
CA GLN A 485 35.72 -8.07 2.75
C GLN A 485 36.36 -6.68 2.85
N TYR A 486 35.67 -5.66 2.33
CA TYR A 486 36.05 -4.24 2.39
C TYR A 486 37.30 -3.89 1.57
N ASN A 487 37.51 -4.56 0.44
CA ASN A 487 38.64 -4.27 -0.44
C ASN A 487 38.37 -2.98 -1.25
N PRO A 488 39.43 -2.26 -1.65
CA PRO A 488 39.31 -1.18 -2.64
C PRO A 488 38.72 -1.64 -3.98
N THR A 489 38.84 -2.92 -4.32
CA THR A 489 38.30 -3.51 -5.55
C THR A 489 36.86 -4.01 -5.41
N ASP A 490 36.26 -3.93 -4.22
CA ASP A 490 34.87 -4.32 -4.04
C ASP A 490 33.96 -3.45 -4.90
N ILE A 491 32.93 -4.04 -5.50
CA ILE A 491 32.00 -3.33 -6.36
C ILE A 491 30.87 -2.76 -5.51
N MET A 492 30.76 -1.44 -5.51
CA MET A 492 29.67 -0.69 -4.90
C MET A 492 28.58 -0.43 -5.93
N GLN A 493 27.33 -0.67 -5.53
CA GLN A 493 26.12 -0.37 -6.26
C GLN A 493 25.15 0.36 -5.33
N LEU A 494 24.28 1.18 -5.91
CA LEU A 494 23.08 1.66 -5.23
C LEU A 494 21.87 0.98 -5.89
N LEU A 495 20.98 0.45 -5.07
CA LEU A 495 19.74 -0.19 -5.50
C LEU A 495 18.54 0.55 -4.91
N TYR A 496 17.37 0.29 -5.48
CA TYR A 496 16.10 0.69 -4.89
C TYR A 496 15.02 -0.38 -5.10
N ARG A 497 14.02 -0.34 -4.21
CA ARG A 497 12.70 -0.92 -4.43
C ARG A 497 11.66 0.18 -4.25
N LYS A 498 10.62 0.18 -5.07
CA LYS A 498 9.58 1.22 -5.07
C LYS A 498 8.20 0.67 -4.78
N THR A 499 7.34 1.53 -4.26
CA THR A 499 5.95 1.20 -3.93
C THR A 499 5.05 2.43 -4.10
N SER A 500 3.81 2.18 -4.46
CA SER A 500 2.72 3.15 -4.39
C SER A 500 1.88 2.98 -3.10
N ASN A 501 1.75 1.76 -2.57
CA ASN A 501 0.80 1.47 -1.48
C ASN A 501 1.42 0.89 -0.21
N GLY A 502 2.74 0.69 -0.16
CA GLY A 502 3.44 0.11 0.98
C GLY A 502 3.22 -1.40 1.19
N ILE A 503 2.54 -2.06 0.26
CA ILE A 503 2.28 -3.51 0.26
C ILE A 503 3.02 -4.16 -0.91
N HIS A 504 2.81 -3.65 -2.13
CA HIS A 504 3.48 -4.14 -3.32
C HIS A 504 4.77 -3.36 -3.54
N TRP A 505 5.87 -4.11 -3.59
CA TRP A 505 7.20 -3.57 -3.82
C TRP A 505 7.77 -4.15 -5.10
N SER A 506 8.36 -3.30 -5.94
CA SER A 506 9.07 -3.73 -7.16
C SER A 506 10.16 -4.75 -6.85
N LYS A 507 10.67 -5.47 -7.85
CA LYS A 507 11.98 -6.16 -7.70
C LYS A 507 13.10 -5.12 -7.48
N PRO A 508 14.26 -5.49 -6.89
CA PRO A 508 15.43 -4.61 -6.81
C PRO A 508 15.84 -4.06 -8.19
N GLN A 509 16.09 -2.76 -8.27
CA GLN A 509 16.55 -2.09 -9.49
C GLN A 509 17.81 -1.26 -9.20
N LYS A 510 18.72 -1.16 -10.18
CA LYS A 510 19.93 -0.34 -10.03
C LYS A 510 19.59 1.15 -10.10
N LEU A 511 20.06 1.89 -9.10
CA LEU A 511 20.03 3.35 -9.01
C LEU A 511 21.32 4.00 -9.52
N PHE A 512 22.45 3.30 -9.39
CA PHE A 512 23.78 3.79 -9.73
C PHE A 512 24.60 2.67 -10.38
N GLY A 513 25.42 3.03 -11.37
CA GLY A 513 26.31 2.09 -12.07
C GLY A 513 27.42 1.54 -11.17
N ASP A 514 28.00 0.40 -11.56
CA ASP A 514 29.01 -0.29 -10.77
C ASP A 514 30.29 0.56 -10.63
N ILE A 515 30.80 0.69 -9.41
CA ILE A 515 32.03 1.42 -9.13
C ILE A 515 32.87 0.71 -8.07
N GLU A 516 34.18 0.76 -8.21
CA GLU A 516 35.08 0.21 -7.19
C GLU A 516 35.08 1.08 -5.93
N ASN A 517 35.03 0.43 -4.77
CA ASN A 517 35.06 1.03 -3.44
C ASN A 517 36.23 2.02 -3.24
N GLY A 518 37.40 1.69 -3.78
CA GLY A 518 38.60 2.51 -3.70
C GLY A 518 38.56 3.76 -4.59
N VAL A 519 37.66 3.79 -5.59
CA VAL A 519 37.45 4.94 -6.47
C VAL A 519 36.40 5.87 -5.90
N ASP A 520 35.23 5.31 -5.58
CA ASP A 520 34.12 6.02 -4.96
C ASP A 520 33.24 5.06 -4.14
N PRO A 521 33.32 5.11 -2.80
CA PRO A 521 32.56 4.20 -1.94
C PRO A 521 31.08 4.57 -1.81
N ILE A 522 30.69 5.79 -2.23
CA ILE A 522 29.32 6.32 -2.20
C ILE A 522 28.64 6.11 -0.83
N ILE A 523 29.28 6.58 0.23
CA ILE A 523 28.87 6.30 1.60
C ILE A 523 27.66 7.17 1.98
N SER A 524 26.63 6.52 2.54
CA SER A 524 25.43 7.17 3.09
C SER A 524 24.74 8.16 2.16
N PRO A 525 24.31 7.76 0.96
CA PRO A 525 23.70 8.68 0.02
C PRO A 525 22.32 9.17 0.51
N ALA A 526 21.95 10.37 0.06
CA ALA A 526 20.61 10.92 0.13
C ALA A 526 20.27 11.57 -1.21
N ILE A 527 19.06 11.32 -1.74
CA ILE A 527 18.64 11.81 -3.06
C ILE A 527 17.44 12.73 -2.90
N ILE A 528 17.62 13.96 -3.35
CA ILE A 528 16.60 15.02 -3.29
C ILE A 528 16.43 15.62 -4.68
N TYR A 529 15.19 15.96 -5.04
CA TYR A 529 14.93 16.67 -6.28
C TYR A 529 15.09 18.19 -6.10
N ASP A 530 15.96 18.80 -6.91
CA ASP A 530 16.05 20.24 -7.03
C ASP A 530 14.93 20.75 -7.95
N PHE A 531 13.86 21.26 -7.35
CA PHE A 531 12.70 21.78 -8.08
C PHE A 531 13.01 23.01 -8.93
N LYS A 532 14.04 23.79 -8.58
CA LYS A 532 14.43 25.01 -9.29
C LYS A 532 15.18 24.65 -10.57
N ASN A 533 16.19 23.80 -10.46
CA ASN A 533 17.02 23.39 -11.60
C ASN A 533 16.47 22.16 -12.33
N LYS A 534 15.38 21.55 -11.80
CA LYS A 534 14.70 20.38 -12.35
C LYS A 534 15.61 19.18 -12.55
N VAL A 535 16.39 18.88 -11.51
CA VAL A 535 17.40 17.81 -11.55
C VAL A 535 17.44 17.07 -10.22
N TRP A 536 17.71 15.78 -10.26
CA TRP A 536 17.95 14.99 -9.04
C TRP A 536 19.37 15.22 -8.55
N CYS A 537 19.52 15.41 -7.25
CA CYS A 537 20.80 15.62 -6.58
C CYS A 537 21.03 14.49 -5.57
N MET A 538 22.12 13.76 -5.71
CA MET A 538 22.58 12.76 -4.74
C MET A 538 23.72 13.35 -3.92
N PHE A 539 23.53 13.45 -2.62
CA PHE A 539 24.51 13.91 -1.63
C PHE A 539 25.08 12.72 -0.87
N TYR A 540 26.39 12.62 -0.73
CA TYR A 540 27.05 11.45 -0.11
C TYR A 540 28.49 11.77 0.31
N PHE A 541 29.11 10.90 1.11
CA PHE A 541 30.55 10.99 1.40
C PHE A 541 31.36 10.12 0.43
N LYS A 542 32.23 10.75 -0.36
CA LYS A 542 33.22 10.06 -1.21
C LYS A 542 34.45 9.59 -0.40
N SER A 543 34.71 10.25 0.71
CA SER A 543 35.67 9.85 1.75
C SER A 543 35.34 10.61 3.03
N VAL A 544 36.05 10.32 4.12
CA VAL A 544 35.85 11.03 5.39
C VAL A 544 36.16 12.54 5.34
N ARG A 545 36.77 13.01 4.24
CA ARG A 545 37.14 14.42 4.01
C ARG A 545 36.37 15.05 2.86
N SER A 546 35.52 14.29 2.15
CA SER A 546 34.89 14.73 0.90
C SER A 546 33.38 14.50 0.94
N PHE A 547 32.64 15.57 1.21
CA PHE A 547 31.20 15.63 0.99
C PHE A 547 30.96 16.02 -0.47
N ALA A 548 30.27 15.17 -1.22
CA ALA A 548 30.10 15.30 -2.66
C ALA A 548 28.63 15.29 -3.07
N MET A 549 28.36 15.90 -4.22
CA MET A 549 27.08 15.82 -4.92
C MET A 549 27.24 15.24 -6.32
N ARG A 550 26.23 14.50 -6.79
CA ARG A 550 26.06 14.18 -8.23
C ARG A 550 24.67 14.61 -8.67
N THR A 551 24.53 14.94 -9.96
CA THR A 551 23.25 15.31 -10.54
C THR A 551 22.80 14.32 -11.61
N ASN A 552 21.49 14.15 -11.78
CA ASN A 552 20.90 13.31 -12.80
C ASN A 552 19.51 13.84 -13.22
N PRO A 553 19.20 14.04 -14.51
CA PRO A 553 17.85 14.40 -14.96
C PRO A 553 16.81 13.32 -14.63
N ASP A 554 17.23 12.06 -14.52
CA ASP A 554 16.40 10.93 -14.15
C ASP A 554 17.18 9.96 -13.25
N PHE A 555 16.98 10.03 -11.93
CA PHE A 555 17.68 9.18 -10.96
C PHE A 555 17.46 7.68 -11.16
N ARG A 556 16.46 7.27 -11.97
CA ARG A 556 16.18 5.87 -12.33
C ARG A 556 17.07 5.38 -13.47
N ASN A 557 17.76 6.28 -14.17
CA ASN A 557 18.82 5.91 -15.11
C ASN A 557 20.15 5.77 -14.35
N PRO A 558 20.63 4.54 -14.08
CA PRO A 558 21.83 4.32 -13.27
C PRO A 558 23.11 4.87 -13.88
N ASN A 559 23.13 5.08 -15.20
CA ASN A 559 24.27 5.63 -15.93
C ASN A 559 24.15 7.14 -16.19
N GLY A 560 23.10 7.78 -15.68
CA GLY A 560 22.81 9.21 -15.89
C GLY A 560 23.48 10.16 -14.90
N TRP A 561 24.12 9.64 -13.85
CA TRP A 561 24.75 10.46 -12.82
C TRP A 561 25.99 11.18 -13.32
N SER A 562 26.11 12.48 -13.01
CA SER A 562 27.29 13.28 -13.31
C SER A 562 28.54 12.76 -12.60
N ALA A 563 29.72 13.27 -12.99
CA ALA A 563 30.92 13.21 -12.17
C ALA A 563 30.67 13.87 -10.79
N PRO A 564 31.42 13.49 -9.73
CA PRO A 564 31.22 14.04 -8.40
C PRO A 564 31.62 15.52 -8.35
N ILE A 565 30.76 16.33 -7.73
CA ILE A 565 30.94 17.75 -7.47
C ILE A 565 31.37 17.88 -6.01
N ASP A 566 32.54 18.47 -5.75
CA ASP A 566 33.02 18.75 -4.40
C ASP A 566 32.21 19.89 -3.76
N LEU A 567 31.74 19.68 -2.54
CA LEU A 567 30.95 20.65 -1.76
C LEU A 567 31.78 21.44 -0.76
N GLY A 568 33.11 21.40 -0.89
CA GLY A 568 34.04 22.26 -0.14
C GLY A 568 34.32 21.80 1.29
N TYR A 569 33.95 20.55 1.63
CA TYR A 569 34.11 20.03 2.99
C TYR A 569 35.59 19.93 3.40
N GLU A 570 36.48 19.51 2.51
CA GLU A 570 37.92 19.40 2.83
C GLU A 570 38.53 20.77 3.19
N SER A 571 38.15 21.81 2.45
CA SER A 571 38.60 23.18 2.73
C SER A 571 38.07 23.66 4.08
N TRP A 572 36.82 23.32 4.42
CA TRP A 572 36.22 23.68 5.70
C TRP A 572 36.87 22.93 6.87
N ILE A 573 37.10 21.61 6.78
CA ILE A 573 37.73 20.85 7.87
C ILE A 573 39.18 21.28 8.10
N ALA A 574 39.90 21.71 7.06
CA ALA A 574 41.26 22.23 7.19
C ALA A 574 41.32 23.54 8.01
N ALA A 575 40.23 24.31 8.01
CA ALA A 575 40.09 25.52 8.82
C ALA A 575 39.61 25.24 10.26
N ASN A 576 39.20 24.02 10.59
CA ASN A 576 38.69 23.63 11.90
C ASN A 576 39.66 22.71 12.66
N ASN A 577 39.84 22.95 13.96
CA ASN A 577 40.70 22.14 14.82
C ASN A 577 39.97 21.75 16.12
N PRO A 578 39.80 20.44 16.43
CA PRO A 578 40.16 19.28 15.62
C PRO A 578 39.32 19.18 14.33
N PRO A 579 39.85 18.53 13.27
CA PRO A 579 39.09 18.30 12.05
C PRO A 579 37.88 17.39 12.35
N GLN A 580 36.74 17.71 11.73
CA GLN A 580 35.56 16.87 11.78
C GLN A 580 35.55 15.98 10.55
N LEU A 581 35.56 14.67 10.73
CA LEU A 581 35.68 13.72 9.63
C LEU A 581 34.31 13.08 9.40
N GLY A 582 33.70 13.34 8.26
CA GLY A 582 32.36 12.85 7.94
C GLY A 582 32.34 11.35 7.71
N TRP A 583 31.25 10.68 8.07
CA TRP A 583 31.04 9.26 7.78
C TRP A 583 29.68 9.02 7.14
N HIS A 584 28.62 9.26 7.90
CA HIS A 584 27.24 9.11 7.42
C HIS A 584 26.50 10.42 7.39
N LEU A 585 25.45 10.48 6.58
CA LEU A 585 24.59 11.63 6.48
C LEU A 585 23.12 11.30 6.23
N ASP A 586 22.30 12.33 6.36
CA ASP A 586 20.92 12.40 5.91
C ASP A 586 20.65 13.83 5.42
N VAL A 587 20.18 13.99 4.18
CA VAL A 587 19.85 15.29 3.58
C VAL A 587 18.37 15.39 3.30
N ARG A 588 17.76 16.52 3.65
CA ARG A 588 16.33 16.77 3.45
C ARG A 588 15.98 18.26 3.49
N TYR A 589 14.78 18.61 3.05
CA TYR A 589 14.25 19.95 3.20
C TYR A 589 13.76 20.18 4.63
N ILE A 590 14.16 21.33 5.19
CA ILE A 590 13.55 21.91 6.37
C ILE A 590 13.16 23.34 6.03
N GLY A 591 11.86 23.56 5.83
CA GLY A 591 11.36 24.74 5.15
C GLY A 591 11.71 24.72 3.68
N ASP A 592 12.19 25.86 3.18
CA ASP A 592 12.63 26.06 1.80
C ASP A 592 14.12 25.74 1.58
N ARG A 593 14.82 25.19 2.57
CA ARG A 593 16.28 24.95 2.53
C ARG A 593 16.64 23.50 2.81
N LEU A 594 17.70 23.00 2.17
CA LEU A 594 18.29 21.70 2.51
C LEU A 594 19.17 21.77 3.75
N PHE A 595 19.00 20.79 4.62
CA PHE A 595 19.88 20.51 5.74
C PHE A 595 20.46 19.11 5.59
N ALA A 596 21.73 18.97 5.97
CA ALA A 596 22.41 17.71 6.12
C ALA A 596 22.72 17.49 7.59
N MET A 597 22.33 16.35 8.14
CA MET A 597 22.87 15.87 9.40
C MET A 597 24.02 14.93 9.14
N ILE A 598 25.18 15.19 9.74
CA ILE A 598 26.44 14.52 9.47
C ILE A 598 26.91 13.83 10.74
N ASN A 599 27.20 12.54 10.64
CA ASN A 599 27.89 11.77 11.68
C ASN A 599 29.40 11.86 11.48
N ASP A 600 30.14 12.07 12.56
CA ASP A 600 31.60 12.13 12.56
C ASP A 600 32.23 10.76 12.87
N SER A 601 33.16 10.33 12.01
CA SER A 601 33.83 9.02 12.04
C SER A 601 34.77 8.83 13.23
N THR A 602 35.19 9.91 13.89
CA THR A 602 36.22 9.90 14.94
C THR A 602 35.63 10.06 16.33
N ASN A 603 34.68 10.98 16.47
CA ASN A 603 34.14 11.37 17.77
C ASN A 603 32.69 10.89 17.97
N ALA A 604 32.07 10.28 16.95
CA ALA A 604 30.73 9.70 17.03
C ALA A 604 29.67 10.72 17.48
N LYS A 605 29.76 11.96 16.97
CA LYS A 605 28.79 13.04 17.19
C LYS A 605 28.00 13.35 15.93
N LEU A 606 26.91 14.10 16.10
CA LEU A 606 26.04 14.59 15.03
C LEU A 606 26.23 16.08 14.85
N TYR A 607 26.49 16.51 13.63
CA TYR A 607 26.65 17.90 13.21
C TYR A 607 25.60 18.25 12.15
N LEU A 608 25.34 19.54 11.97
CA LEU A 608 24.49 20.02 10.88
C LEU A 608 25.30 20.76 9.82
N ALA A 609 24.81 20.72 8.60
CA ALA A 609 25.13 21.64 7.55
C ALA A 609 23.84 22.07 6.85
N TYR A 610 23.85 23.22 6.17
CA TYR A 610 22.76 23.63 5.31
C TYR A 610 23.27 24.14 3.97
N ALA A 611 22.49 23.91 2.92
CA ALA A 611 22.79 24.41 1.59
C ALA A 611 22.35 25.88 1.45
N ASP A 612 22.99 26.61 0.55
CA ASP A 612 22.40 27.81 0.00
C ASP A 612 21.06 27.46 -0.68
N LYS A 613 20.03 28.29 -0.48
CA LYS A 613 18.67 27.99 -0.97
C LYS A 613 18.60 27.99 -2.50
N ASP A 614 19.52 28.72 -3.13
CA ASP A 614 19.52 28.96 -4.56
C ASP A 614 20.61 28.15 -5.30
N ASP A 615 21.52 27.51 -4.55
CA ASP A 615 22.70 26.81 -5.06
C ASP A 615 23.12 25.64 -4.14
N PHE A 616 22.70 24.43 -4.50
CA PHE A 616 23.01 23.21 -3.73
C PHE A 616 24.49 22.79 -3.77
N THR A 617 25.35 23.50 -4.51
CA THR A 617 26.81 23.29 -4.45
C THR A 617 27.48 24.04 -3.30
N LYS A 618 26.77 24.99 -2.66
CA LYS A 618 27.30 25.81 -1.57
C LYS A 618 26.72 25.39 -0.24
N TRP A 619 27.59 24.97 0.69
CA TRP A 619 27.20 24.48 2.00
C TRP A 619 27.85 25.27 3.13
N THR A 620 27.09 25.51 4.19
CA THR A 620 27.62 26.00 5.48
C THR A 620 27.60 24.87 6.49
N PHE A 621 28.76 24.56 7.07
CA PHE A 621 28.93 23.47 8.03
C PHE A 621 29.07 24.02 9.45
N THR A 622 28.49 23.31 10.42
CA THR A 622 28.57 23.68 11.85
C THR A 622 29.72 22.97 12.54
N SER A 623 30.37 23.68 13.48
CA SER A 623 31.45 23.10 14.29
C SER A 623 30.96 22.52 15.63
N SER A 624 29.69 22.68 15.98
CA SER A 624 29.13 22.29 17.27
C SER A 624 28.11 21.17 17.13
N SER A 625 28.28 20.10 17.92
CA SER A 625 27.39 18.93 17.91
C SER A 625 25.96 19.30 18.26
N VAL A 626 24.97 18.70 17.59
CA VAL A 626 23.54 18.86 17.86
C VAL A 626 23.19 18.43 19.29
N LEU A 627 23.84 17.39 19.81
CA LEU A 627 23.59 16.92 21.18
C LEU A 627 24.40 17.76 22.19
N ASN A 628 23.70 18.37 23.16
CA ASN A 628 24.29 18.97 24.36
C ASN A 628 24.82 17.87 25.27
N THR A 629 25.98 18.12 25.90
CA THR A 629 26.79 17.16 26.66
C THR A 629 27.32 16.00 25.83
N PRO A 630 28.61 15.63 25.97
CA PRO A 630 29.13 14.50 25.23
C PRO A 630 28.44 13.24 25.77
N PRO A 631 27.73 12.50 24.94
CA PRO A 631 27.41 11.13 25.31
C PRO A 631 28.73 10.30 25.34
N PRO A 632 28.77 9.12 25.98
CA PRO A 632 29.96 8.25 26.00
C PRO A 632 30.62 8.06 24.62
N ARG A 633 31.86 7.55 24.54
CA ARG A 633 32.42 7.13 23.23
C ARG A 633 31.39 6.23 22.52
N ASN A 634 31.28 6.38 21.21
CA ASN A 634 30.39 5.60 20.35
C ASN A 634 28.89 5.83 20.57
N SER A 635 28.46 7.00 21.02
CA SER A 635 27.03 7.21 21.31
C SER A 635 26.18 7.64 20.12
N CYS A 636 26.79 8.07 19.01
CA CYS A 636 26.06 8.35 17.78
C CYS A 636 26.74 7.71 16.57
N TYR A 637 25.95 6.98 15.83
CA TYR A 637 26.16 6.63 14.44
C TYR A 637 25.25 7.53 13.59
N LYS A 638 24.87 7.08 12.38
CA LYS A 638 23.97 7.83 11.50
C LYS A 638 22.68 8.26 12.21
N GLY A 639 22.32 9.53 12.00
CA GLY A 639 21.06 10.12 12.45
C GLY A 639 20.18 10.57 11.30
N SER A 640 18.90 10.78 11.60
CA SER A 640 17.87 11.36 10.72
C SER A 640 17.02 12.37 11.48
N MET A 641 16.47 13.39 10.80
CA MET A 641 15.77 14.52 11.45
C MET A 641 14.45 14.88 10.79
N ILE A 642 13.42 15.22 11.58
CA ILE A 642 12.13 15.69 11.04
C ILE A 642 11.79 17.03 11.69
N ALA A 643 11.38 18.04 10.92
CA ALA A 643 10.81 19.25 11.50
C ALA A 643 9.37 19.01 11.97
N VAL A 644 9.08 19.39 13.21
CA VAL A 644 7.77 19.27 13.83
C VAL A 644 7.34 20.64 14.35
N PRO A 645 6.19 21.18 13.93
CA PRO A 645 5.71 22.47 14.42
C PRO A 645 5.43 22.41 15.93
N VAL A 646 5.80 23.46 16.65
CA VAL A 646 5.36 23.72 18.02
C VAL A 646 4.08 24.54 17.95
N ASP A 647 4.10 25.60 17.14
CA ASP A 647 2.98 26.48 16.81
C ASP A 647 3.23 27.12 15.43
N SER A 648 2.48 28.18 15.07
CA SER A 648 2.62 28.86 13.78
C SER A 648 3.89 29.70 13.62
N THR A 649 4.69 29.86 14.68
CA THR A 649 5.88 30.72 14.74
C THR A 649 7.14 29.96 15.13
N GLN A 650 7.01 28.74 15.66
CA GLN A 650 8.13 27.93 16.12
C GLN A 650 8.00 26.46 15.73
N MET A 651 9.14 25.81 15.55
CA MET A 651 9.25 24.35 15.37
C MET A 651 10.40 23.76 16.16
N LYS A 652 10.46 22.43 16.21
CA LYS A 652 11.59 21.65 16.71
C LYS A 652 12.02 20.66 15.65
N LEU A 653 13.30 20.27 15.65
CA LEU A 653 13.72 19.08 14.94
C LEU A 653 13.58 17.89 15.89
N HIS A 654 12.87 16.85 15.46
CA HIS A 654 12.92 15.54 16.07
C HIS A 654 14.09 14.79 15.45
N VAL A 655 15.13 14.55 16.24
CA VAL A 655 16.35 13.87 15.84
C VAL A 655 16.25 12.42 16.29
N ILE A 656 16.53 11.49 15.38
CA ILE A 656 16.53 10.04 15.62
C ILE A 656 17.89 9.51 15.20
N TRP A 657 18.54 8.69 16.02
CA TRP A 657 19.87 8.15 15.71
C TRP A 657 20.09 6.80 16.37
N THR A 658 21.15 6.11 15.94
CA THR A 658 21.63 4.89 16.59
C THR A 658 22.97 5.15 17.27
N ASP A 659 23.34 4.39 18.29
CA ASP A 659 24.72 4.40 18.80
C ASP A 659 25.66 3.54 17.92
N ALA A 660 26.97 3.68 18.11
CA ALA A 660 28.02 3.05 17.32
C ALA A 660 28.67 1.86 18.06
N GLY A 661 27.86 0.87 18.43
CA GLY A 661 28.29 -0.34 19.15
C GLY A 661 28.01 -1.63 18.38
N GLY A 662 28.42 -2.77 18.94
CA GLY A 662 27.94 -4.09 18.50
C GLY A 662 26.51 -4.41 18.97
N TYR A 663 26.05 -3.71 20.01
CA TYR A 663 24.68 -3.76 20.52
C TYR A 663 24.09 -2.37 20.37
N ARG A 664 23.42 -2.14 19.24
CA ARG A 664 22.96 -0.82 18.87
C ARG A 664 21.57 -0.53 19.40
N ARG A 665 21.28 0.74 19.70
CA ARG A 665 19.98 1.20 20.18
C ARG A 665 19.50 2.39 19.38
N LEU A 666 18.20 2.47 19.16
CA LEU A 666 17.56 3.64 18.56
C LEU A 666 17.24 4.68 19.65
N PHE A 667 17.75 5.88 19.49
CA PHE A 667 17.48 7.04 20.32
C PHE A 667 16.68 8.07 19.56
N ASN A 668 15.91 8.86 20.29
CA ASN A 668 15.26 10.04 19.73
C ASN A 668 15.20 11.18 20.74
N ALA A 669 15.28 12.41 20.25
CA ALA A 669 15.20 13.62 21.05
C ALA A 669 14.65 14.78 20.21
N LYS A 670 14.07 15.79 20.87
CA LYS A 670 13.62 17.02 20.20
C LYS A 670 14.55 18.17 20.53
N THR A 671 14.85 19.01 19.56
CA THR A 671 15.64 20.22 19.76
C THR A 671 14.91 21.25 20.59
N PHE A 672 15.65 22.26 21.05
CA PHE A 672 15.04 23.50 21.48
C PHE A 672 14.25 24.13 20.30
N PRO A 673 13.19 24.89 20.60
CA PRO A 673 12.42 25.58 19.55
C PRO A 673 13.30 26.50 18.69
N ILE A 674 13.05 26.49 17.40
CA ILE A 674 13.60 27.42 16.40
C ILE A 674 12.46 28.21 15.77
N SER A 675 12.73 29.47 15.43
CA SER A 675 11.77 30.36 14.82
C SER A 675 11.53 30.03 13.35
N ILE A 676 10.27 30.12 12.97
CA ILE A 676 9.82 30.17 11.58
C ILE A 676 9.85 31.64 11.15
N VAL A 677 10.40 31.90 9.96
CA VAL A 677 10.53 33.25 9.38
C VAL A 677 9.58 33.42 8.21
#